data_AF-A0A1U7DE38-F1
#
_entry.id   AF-A0A1U7DE38-F1
#
_cell.length_a   1.000
_cell.length_b   1.000
_cell.length_c   1.000
_cell.angle_alpha   90.00
_cell.angle_beta   90.00
_cell.angle_gamma   90.00
#
_symmetry.space_group_name_H-M   'P 1'
#
loop_
_entity.id
_entity.type
_entity.pdbx_description
1 polymer ?
#
loop_
_entity_poly.entity_id
_entity_poly.type
_entity_poly.pdbx_seq_one_letter_code
_entity_poly.pdbx_strand_id
1 'polypeptide(L)'
;MSTHAGTINSTGAGTALAAPTLTGSLAEMRDYLVSGYWAATGGYASSFDTSGSNQITYDVSGLTAEGQQLALWALGAWEMVADLDFVQVSSGADITFRDDLGGAFSTYITSGGNTQSAEVNISTGWIANEGTRIGDYGLQTYIHEIGHALGLGHMGPYDGGGTSYDDAIFTNDSWQLSVMSYIWQTANPTVTASYAELVTPMTVDILAAQALYGASTETAGDTVWGAGSTVDGLLGTLFAALYDGGPGADVASGALAMTIYDHGGHDTIDVSPSNVAQRITLVGGQASNLEGYTGNLLIMPGTVIEDLFTGAGNDALTGNDADNLLDAGAGNDTLTGGAGNDTLIGGTGNDRAVWDVQQSAATITVSGSGFLVGIGAETDYVEGVETFAFLDGSLEAADLVGTPSTVTGTDGNDILTGESGPDALYGYLGNDFLDGLEGSDTIYGGQGNDSLLGRAGNDVVYGGNNHDNIALHEGDDYAEGGLGNDSIGGSDGNDSLYGNSGNDVIGGGNDDDYIDAGADQDAASGGWGNDTVLGNDGDDTLAGSYGNDTVDGGTGNDFLGGGEGQDLLQGGAGHDALGAGNGNDTLQGESGNDFLGGGAGDDLMIGGGDNDTLNGGTGNDTLTGSEGADLFVFNTLVNGERDVITDFENGSDLIRLGGVSFDMLDIADVSGGARISVMGHEILLEGVAAAELDASDFLFS
;
A
#
# COMPACT_ATOMS: atom_id res chain seq x y z
N MET A 1 -15.58 21.32 -10.66
CA MET A 1 -16.64 20.30 -10.49
C MET A 1 -17.69 20.51 -11.58
N SER A 2 -17.38 20.06 -12.80
CA SER A 2 -18.35 20.03 -13.89
C SER A 2 -19.27 18.83 -13.67
N THR A 3 -20.58 19.07 -13.70
CA THR A 3 -21.61 18.07 -13.47
C THR A 3 -21.81 17.23 -14.73
N HIS A 4 -20.99 16.21 -14.93
CA HIS A 4 -21.33 15.04 -15.76
C HIS A 4 -21.76 13.84 -14.90
N ALA A 5 -22.43 14.12 -13.78
CA ALA A 5 -23.44 13.21 -13.23
C ALA A 5 -24.75 13.37 -14.04
N GLY A 6 -24.67 13.11 -15.35
CA GLY A 6 -25.85 12.89 -16.15
C GLY A 6 -26.47 11.57 -15.70
N THR A 7 -27.54 11.61 -14.91
CA THR A 7 -28.39 10.45 -14.65
C THR A 7 -28.73 9.77 -15.99
N ILE A 8 -28.16 8.59 -16.22
CA ILE A 8 -28.49 7.69 -17.31
C ILE A 8 -29.90 7.17 -17.04
N ASN A 9 -30.90 7.83 -17.61
CA ASN A 9 -32.29 7.40 -17.50
C ASN A 9 -32.55 6.24 -18.46
N SER A 10 -32.74 5.05 -17.89
CA SER A 10 -33.19 3.83 -18.56
C SER A 10 -34.65 3.95 -19.04
N THR A 11 -34.96 4.85 -19.98
CA THR A 11 -36.28 4.87 -20.62
C THR A 11 -36.20 5.35 -22.08
N GLY A 12 -35.61 4.52 -22.94
CA GLY A 12 -35.78 4.58 -24.39
C GLY A 12 -36.13 3.18 -24.88
N ALA A 13 -37.32 3.00 -25.47
CA ALA A 13 -37.79 1.72 -25.98
C ALA A 13 -37.04 1.32 -27.26
N GLY A 14 -35.79 0.88 -27.10
CA GLY A 14 -35.06 0.00 -28.01
C GLY A 14 -34.72 -1.27 -27.23
N THR A 15 -34.67 -2.43 -27.88
CA THR A 15 -34.28 -3.68 -27.21
C THR A 15 -32.89 -3.51 -26.61
N ALA A 16 -32.77 -3.51 -25.29
CA ALA A 16 -31.48 -3.57 -24.61
C ALA A 16 -30.66 -4.72 -25.22
N LEU A 17 -29.52 -4.40 -25.81
CA LEU A 17 -28.56 -5.41 -26.23
C LEU A 17 -28.07 -6.11 -24.97
N ALA A 18 -27.79 -7.41 -25.08
CA ALA A 18 -27.16 -8.11 -23.96
C ALA A 18 -25.74 -7.57 -23.80
N ALA A 19 -25.30 -7.35 -22.55
CA ALA A 19 -23.95 -6.90 -22.24
C ALA A 19 -22.89 -7.69 -23.06
N PRO A 20 -21.82 -7.03 -23.52
CA PRO A 20 -20.80 -7.69 -24.32
C PRO A 20 -20.17 -8.85 -23.54
N THR A 21 -19.81 -9.92 -24.27
CA THR A 21 -19.20 -11.13 -23.70
C THR A 21 -17.84 -11.46 -24.30
N LEU A 22 -17.43 -10.76 -25.36
CA LEU A 22 -16.18 -10.96 -26.06
C LEU A 22 -15.17 -9.91 -25.62
N THR A 23 -14.04 -10.33 -25.04
CA THR A 23 -12.88 -9.45 -24.87
C THR A 23 -12.14 -9.35 -26.20
N GLY A 24 -12.05 -8.15 -26.77
CA GLY A 24 -11.38 -7.93 -28.05
C GLY A 24 -9.87 -7.88 -27.89
N SER A 25 -9.14 -8.62 -28.73
CA SER A 25 -7.72 -8.37 -28.90
C SER A 25 -7.47 -7.01 -29.57
N LEU A 26 -6.31 -6.40 -29.35
CA LEU A 26 -5.96 -5.12 -29.96
C LEU A 26 -6.10 -5.12 -31.49
N ALA A 27 -5.77 -6.25 -32.13
CA ALA A 27 -5.93 -6.40 -33.58
C ALA A 27 -7.40 -6.47 -34.02
N GLU A 28 -8.27 -7.17 -33.27
CA GLU A 28 -9.71 -7.23 -33.57
C GLU A 28 -10.38 -5.87 -33.40
N MET A 29 -10.05 -5.15 -32.32
CA MET A 29 -10.57 -3.82 -32.07
C MET A 29 -10.09 -2.81 -33.13
N ARG A 30 -8.80 -2.88 -33.52
CA ARG A 30 -8.25 -2.11 -34.64
C ARG A 30 -9.01 -2.38 -35.95
N ASP A 31 -9.17 -3.64 -36.31
CA ASP A 31 -9.86 -4.03 -37.56
C ASP A 31 -11.33 -3.60 -37.54
N TYR A 32 -11.93 -3.57 -36.35
CA TYR A 32 -13.27 -3.03 -36.17
C TYR A 32 -13.32 -1.51 -36.42
N LEU A 33 -12.42 -0.72 -35.84
CA LEU A 33 -12.35 0.73 -36.12
C LEU A 33 -12.12 1.03 -37.61
N VAL A 34 -11.23 0.29 -38.26
CA VAL A 34 -10.86 0.55 -39.67
C VAL A 34 -11.93 0.08 -40.65
N SER A 35 -12.64 -1.02 -40.36
CA SER A 35 -13.53 -1.65 -41.34
C SER A 35 -14.84 -2.21 -40.77
N GLY A 36 -14.82 -2.74 -39.55
CA GLY A 36 -15.98 -3.38 -38.94
C GLY A 36 -17.13 -2.42 -38.67
N TYR A 37 -16.85 -1.25 -38.11
CA TYR A 37 -17.84 -0.20 -37.88
C TYR A 37 -18.54 0.21 -39.18
N TRP A 38 -17.77 0.54 -40.21
CA TRP A 38 -18.31 0.96 -41.51
C TRP A 38 -19.17 -0.12 -42.16
N ALA A 39 -18.73 -1.38 -42.09
CA ALA A 39 -19.53 -2.50 -42.58
C ALA A 39 -20.84 -2.65 -41.79
N ALA A 40 -20.83 -2.43 -40.48
CA ALA A 40 -22.00 -2.53 -39.61
C ALA A 40 -23.02 -1.40 -39.85
N THR A 41 -22.54 -0.19 -40.18
CA THR A 41 -23.38 0.99 -40.43
C THR A 41 -23.77 1.16 -41.90
N GLY A 42 -23.34 0.25 -42.78
CA GLY A 42 -23.65 0.27 -44.21
C GLY A 42 -22.79 1.24 -45.04
N GLY A 43 -21.70 1.75 -44.45
CA GLY A 43 -20.64 2.49 -45.12
C GLY A 43 -19.56 1.60 -45.72
N TYR A 44 -18.45 2.22 -46.13
CA TYR A 44 -17.26 1.55 -46.61
C TYR A 44 -16.03 2.16 -45.93
N ALA A 45 -15.06 1.32 -45.57
CA ALA A 45 -13.76 1.78 -45.11
C ALA A 45 -13.10 2.67 -46.19
N SER A 46 -12.52 3.78 -45.75
CA SER A 46 -11.80 4.71 -46.61
C SER A 46 -10.78 5.50 -45.80
N SER A 47 -9.68 5.86 -46.45
CA SER A 47 -8.64 6.73 -45.92
C SER A 47 -8.16 7.68 -47.01
N PHE A 48 -7.44 8.74 -46.65
CA PHE A 48 -6.74 9.57 -47.62
C PHE A 48 -5.60 8.79 -48.29
N ASP A 49 -5.36 9.04 -49.58
CA ASP A 49 -4.23 8.46 -50.32
C ASP A 49 -2.94 9.24 -50.04
N THR A 50 -2.16 8.76 -49.07
CA THR A 50 -0.85 9.30 -48.70
C THR A 50 0.32 8.57 -49.37
N SER A 51 0.06 7.73 -50.38
CA SER A 51 1.11 6.90 -51.01
C SER A 51 2.15 7.71 -51.80
N GLY A 52 1.81 8.94 -52.21
CA GLY A 52 2.70 9.87 -52.92
C GLY A 52 3.42 10.88 -52.02
N SER A 53 2.85 11.15 -50.84
CA SER A 53 3.37 12.02 -49.77
C SER A 53 2.57 11.71 -48.50
N ASN A 54 3.20 11.74 -47.33
CA ASN A 54 2.51 11.65 -46.05
C ASN A 54 1.65 12.89 -45.72
N GLN A 55 1.53 13.84 -46.64
CA GLN A 55 0.83 15.10 -46.43
C GLN A 55 -0.71 15.02 -46.55
N ILE A 56 -1.41 15.60 -45.58
CA ILE A 56 -2.85 15.90 -45.62
C ILE A 56 -3.04 17.40 -45.39
N THR A 57 -3.71 18.10 -46.30
CA THR A 57 -3.89 19.55 -46.17
C THR A 57 -5.11 19.90 -45.31
N TYR A 58 -5.01 20.96 -44.50
CA TYR A 58 -6.11 21.39 -43.64
C TYR A 58 -6.39 22.91 -43.69
N ASP A 59 -7.63 23.30 -43.39
CA ASP A 59 -8.05 24.70 -43.27
C ASP A 59 -8.85 24.92 -41.97
N VAL A 60 -8.25 25.67 -41.03
CA VAL A 60 -8.85 26.05 -39.73
C VAL A 60 -9.39 27.48 -39.71
N SER A 61 -9.40 28.19 -40.85
CA SER A 61 -9.86 29.58 -40.90
C SER A 61 -11.35 29.76 -40.57
N GLY A 62 -12.12 28.67 -40.60
CA GLY A 62 -13.51 28.60 -40.18
C GLY A 62 -13.74 28.49 -38.67
N LEU A 63 -12.68 28.43 -37.85
CA LEU A 63 -12.76 28.31 -36.39
C LEU A 63 -12.45 29.63 -35.66
N THR A 64 -13.04 29.78 -34.48
CA THR A 64 -12.58 30.69 -33.41
C THR A 64 -11.12 30.44 -33.02
N ALA A 65 -10.47 31.41 -32.36
CA ALA A 65 -9.06 31.29 -31.99
C ALA A 65 -8.80 30.11 -31.03
N GLU A 66 -9.70 29.92 -30.07
CA GLU A 66 -9.68 28.80 -29.14
C GLU A 66 -9.88 27.46 -29.89
N GLY A 67 -10.82 27.40 -30.83
CA GLY A 67 -11.02 26.23 -31.69
C GLY A 67 -9.80 25.90 -32.56
N GLN A 68 -9.14 26.92 -33.13
CA GLN A 68 -7.92 26.73 -33.91
C GLN A 68 -6.82 26.10 -33.07
N GLN A 69 -6.64 26.54 -31.82
CA GLN A 69 -5.62 25.98 -30.94
C GLN A 69 -5.89 24.51 -30.59
N LEU A 70 -7.15 24.16 -30.27
CA LEU A 70 -7.55 22.77 -30.02
C LEU A 70 -7.35 21.88 -31.26
N ALA A 71 -7.73 22.36 -32.44
CA ALA A 71 -7.54 21.64 -33.70
C ALA A 71 -6.05 21.38 -33.98
N LEU A 72 -5.19 22.37 -33.77
CA LEU A 72 -3.75 22.23 -33.99
C LEU A 72 -3.11 21.22 -33.01
N TRP A 73 -3.49 21.25 -31.74
CA TRP A 73 -3.04 20.24 -30.77
C TRP A 73 -3.50 18.84 -31.15
N ALA A 74 -4.77 18.68 -31.56
CA ALA A 74 -5.32 17.39 -31.95
C ALA A 74 -4.68 16.84 -33.25
N LEU A 75 -4.39 17.69 -34.24
CA LEU A 75 -3.64 17.31 -35.44
C LEU A 75 -2.24 16.81 -35.07
N GLY A 76 -1.50 17.55 -34.23
CA GLY A 76 -0.17 17.15 -33.77
C GLY A 76 -0.18 15.83 -32.98
N ALA A 77 -1.24 15.56 -32.22
CA ALA A 77 -1.39 14.28 -31.51
C ALA A 77 -1.49 13.07 -32.47
N TRP A 78 -2.04 13.26 -33.67
CA TRP A 78 -2.08 12.24 -34.72
C TRP A 78 -0.76 12.11 -35.49
N GLU A 79 -0.05 13.21 -35.77
CA GLU A 79 1.28 13.19 -36.41
C GLU A 79 2.33 12.47 -35.57
N MET A 80 2.24 12.61 -34.24
CA MET A 80 3.14 11.95 -33.32
C MET A 80 3.09 10.42 -33.41
N VAL A 81 1.98 9.85 -33.88
CA VAL A 81 1.74 8.39 -33.82
C VAL A 81 1.58 7.72 -35.19
N ALA A 82 1.25 8.48 -36.24
CA ALA A 82 1.11 7.98 -37.61
C ALA A 82 1.98 8.79 -38.59
N ASP A 83 2.41 8.16 -39.70
CA ASP A 83 3.21 8.83 -40.75
C ASP A 83 2.34 9.82 -41.54
N LEU A 84 2.12 10.99 -40.94
CA LEU A 84 1.27 12.07 -41.42
C LEU A 84 2.00 13.42 -41.24
N ASP A 85 1.85 14.31 -42.22
CA ASP A 85 2.31 15.71 -42.18
C ASP A 85 1.12 16.61 -42.55
N PHE A 86 0.51 17.24 -41.55
CA PHE A 86 -0.62 18.13 -41.73
C PHE A 86 -0.13 19.51 -42.19
N VAL A 87 -0.57 19.91 -43.39
CA VAL A 87 -0.14 21.17 -44.00
C VAL A 87 -1.28 22.17 -44.10
N GLN A 88 -1.17 23.29 -43.39
CA GLN A 88 -2.20 24.33 -43.44
C GLN A 88 -2.27 24.98 -44.84
N VAL A 89 -3.48 25.09 -45.38
CA VAL A 89 -3.78 25.84 -46.61
C VAL A 89 -4.97 26.77 -46.40
N SER A 90 -5.10 27.79 -47.26
CA SER A 90 -6.17 28.80 -47.15
C SER A 90 -7.39 28.53 -48.02
N SER A 91 -7.37 27.44 -48.81
CA SER A 91 -8.49 27.01 -49.66
C SER A 91 -8.18 25.65 -50.29
N GLY A 92 -9.21 24.82 -50.49
CA GLY A 92 -9.06 23.52 -51.17
C GLY A 92 -8.30 22.49 -50.33
N ALA A 93 -8.43 22.59 -49.00
CA ALA A 93 -7.90 21.62 -48.07
C ALA A 93 -8.58 20.26 -48.20
N ASP A 94 -7.85 19.21 -47.85
CA ASP A 94 -8.38 17.85 -47.69
C ASP A 94 -9.32 17.79 -46.47
N ILE A 95 -8.97 18.48 -45.37
CA ILE A 95 -9.81 18.62 -44.17
C ILE A 95 -10.18 20.09 -43.93
N THR A 96 -11.46 20.42 -43.89
CA THR A 96 -11.94 21.76 -43.53
C THR A 96 -12.59 21.76 -42.15
N PHE A 97 -12.20 22.72 -41.30
CA PHE A 97 -12.76 22.88 -39.96
C PHE A 97 -13.73 24.06 -39.86
N ARG A 98 -14.79 23.89 -39.08
CA ARG A 98 -15.82 24.92 -38.83
C ARG A 98 -16.47 24.76 -37.45
N ASP A 99 -17.06 25.84 -36.94
CA ASP A 99 -17.72 25.85 -35.63
C ASP A 99 -19.12 26.51 -35.64
N ASP A 100 -19.71 26.68 -36.82
CA ASP A 100 -20.98 27.38 -37.03
C ASP A 100 -22.21 26.46 -37.10
N LEU A 101 -22.03 25.13 -37.12
CA LEU A 101 -23.12 24.15 -37.03
C LEU A 101 -23.19 23.55 -35.63
N GLY A 102 -24.39 23.23 -35.15
CA GLY A 102 -24.58 22.69 -33.80
C GLY A 102 -24.06 21.25 -33.66
N GLY A 103 -23.43 20.97 -32.52
CA GLY A 103 -22.88 19.65 -32.17
C GLY A 103 -21.40 19.50 -32.52
N ALA A 104 -20.90 18.27 -32.39
CA ALA A 104 -19.60 17.80 -32.84
C ALA A 104 -19.85 16.62 -33.80
N PHE A 105 -19.27 16.69 -35.00
CA PHE A 105 -19.35 15.62 -36.00
C PHE A 105 -18.33 15.83 -37.12
N SER A 106 -18.01 14.74 -37.82
CA SER A 106 -17.21 14.71 -39.03
C SER A 106 -18.02 14.20 -40.22
N THR A 107 -17.81 14.77 -41.40
CA THR A 107 -18.41 14.30 -42.65
C THR A 107 -17.34 14.16 -43.72
N TYR A 108 -17.57 13.30 -44.70
CA TYR A 108 -16.57 13.02 -45.73
C TYR A 108 -17.19 12.68 -47.08
N ILE A 109 -16.39 12.86 -48.12
CA ILE A 109 -16.69 12.44 -49.50
C ILE A 109 -15.68 11.38 -49.89
N THR A 110 -16.15 10.19 -50.27
CA THR A 110 -15.29 9.07 -50.63
C THR A 110 -15.51 8.64 -52.09
N SER A 111 -14.45 8.14 -52.72
CA SER A 111 -14.49 7.57 -54.06
C SER A 111 -13.52 6.41 -54.18
N GLY A 112 -14.02 5.23 -54.54
CA GLY A 112 -13.18 4.05 -54.78
C GLY A 112 -12.36 3.59 -53.57
N GLY A 113 -12.85 3.82 -52.35
CA GLY A 113 -12.12 3.51 -51.11
C GLY A 113 -11.15 4.60 -50.64
N ASN A 114 -11.06 5.72 -51.35
CA ASN A 114 -10.22 6.86 -50.98
C ASN A 114 -11.08 8.05 -50.51
N THR A 115 -10.72 8.64 -49.38
CA THR A 115 -11.29 9.90 -48.86
C THR A 115 -10.80 11.05 -49.75
N GLN A 116 -11.75 11.77 -50.35
CA GLN A 116 -11.47 12.90 -51.25
C GLN A 116 -11.45 14.24 -50.51
N SER A 117 -12.26 14.35 -49.46
CA SER A 117 -12.33 15.52 -48.58
C SER A 117 -13.11 15.18 -47.31
N ALA A 118 -12.79 15.81 -46.19
CA ALA A 118 -13.53 15.74 -44.94
C ALA A 118 -13.85 17.15 -44.38
N GLU A 119 -14.95 17.26 -43.65
CA GLU A 119 -15.34 18.46 -42.89
C GLU A 119 -15.54 18.07 -41.43
N VAL A 120 -14.78 18.71 -40.53
CA VAL A 120 -14.88 18.54 -39.08
C VAL A 120 -15.61 19.76 -38.50
N ASN A 121 -16.76 19.54 -37.87
CA ASN A 121 -17.51 20.59 -37.19
C ASN A 121 -17.53 20.35 -35.68
N ILE A 122 -17.06 21.34 -34.91
CA ILE A 122 -17.25 21.37 -33.46
C ILE A 122 -17.74 22.76 -33.07
N SER A 123 -19.02 22.84 -32.67
CA SER A 123 -19.70 24.12 -32.49
C SER A 123 -19.07 24.99 -31.40
N THR A 124 -19.15 26.32 -31.53
CA THR A 124 -18.70 27.24 -30.47
C THR A 124 -19.42 27.00 -29.14
N GLY A 125 -20.67 26.53 -29.18
CA GLY A 125 -21.44 26.18 -27.98
C GLY A 125 -20.94 24.90 -27.30
N TRP A 126 -20.35 23.98 -28.06
CA TRP A 126 -19.76 22.76 -27.53
C TRP A 126 -18.49 23.07 -26.74
N ILE A 127 -17.51 23.72 -27.36
CA ILE A 127 -16.25 24.08 -26.69
C ILE A 127 -16.45 25.05 -25.52
N ALA A 128 -17.49 25.89 -25.55
CA ALA A 128 -17.83 26.75 -24.41
C ALA A 128 -18.32 25.97 -23.18
N ASN A 129 -18.91 24.78 -23.38
CA ASN A 129 -19.37 23.91 -22.29
C ASN A 129 -18.29 22.92 -21.86
N GLU A 130 -17.57 22.36 -22.84
CA GLU A 130 -16.64 21.24 -22.65
C GLU A 130 -15.18 21.69 -22.41
N GLY A 131 -14.91 23.00 -22.46
CA GLY A 131 -13.62 23.59 -22.17
C GLY A 131 -12.68 23.72 -23.37
N THR A 132 -11.56 24.42 -23.16
CA THR A 132 -10.64 24.85 -24.23
C THR A 132 -9.17 24.65 -23.90
N ARG A 133 -8.86 23.87 -22.87
CA ARG A 133 -7.49 23.57 -22.42
C ARG A 133 -7.14 22.11 -22.69
N ILE A 134 -5.86 21.80 -22.63
CA ILE A 134 -5.35 20.44 -22.60
C ILE A 134 -5.95 19.73 -21.38
N GLY A 135 -6.63 18.61 -21.60
CA GLY A 135 -7.33 17.89 -20.53
C GLY A 135 -8.76 18.33 -20.27
N ASP A 136 -9.30 19.27 -21.05
CA ASP A 136 -10.73 19.50 -21.14
C ASP A 136 -11.32 18.61 -22.27
N TYR A 137 -12.57 18.14 -22.14
CA TYR A 137 -13.24 17.25 -23.11
C TYR A 137 -13.36 17.88 -24.53
N GLY A 138 -13.26 19.20 -24.63
CA GLY A 138 -13.14 19.91 -25.90
C GLY A 138 -11.96 19.44 -26.77
N LEU A 139 -10.78 19.21 -26.18
CA LEU A 139 -9.61 18.69 -26.91
C LEU A 139 -9.86 17.23 -27.36
N GLN A 140 -10.34 16.40 -26.45
CA GLN A 140 -10.69 15.00 -26.74
C GLN A 140 -11.68 14.90 -27.91
N THR A 141 -12.66 15.81 -27.98
CA THR A 141 -13.61 15.88 -29.09
C THR A 141 -12.90 16.17 -30.43
N TYR A 142 -11.93 17.08 -30.47
CA TYR A 142 -11.16 17.32 -31.69
C TYR A 142 -10.35 16.10 -32.12
N ILE A 143 -9.70 15.41 -31.16
CA ILE A 143 -8.96 14.17 -31.45
C ILE A 143 -9.90 13.12 -32.07
N HIS A 144 -11.08 12.94 -31.48
CA HIS A 144 -12.12 12.02 -31.94
C HIS A 144 -12.61 12.32 -33.37
N GLU A 145 -13.04 13.56 -33.63
CA GLU A 145 -13.62 13.93 -34.94
C GLU A 145 -12.58 13.95 -36.06
N ILE A 146 -11.32 14.24 -35.74
CA ILE A 146 -10.20 14.06 -36.68
C ILE A 146 -9.97 12.58 -36.95
N GLY A 147 -10.09 11.70 -35.95
CA GLY A 147 -10.09 10.24 -36.15
C GLY A 147 -11.12 9.79 -37.20
N HIS A 148 -12.34 10.31 -37.14
CA HIS A 148 -13.33 10.08 -38.20
C HIS A 148 -12.93 10.63 -39.56
N ALA A 149 -12.36 11.84 -39.62
CA ALA A 149 -11.87 12.41 -40.88
C ALA A 149 -10.77 11.54 -41.51
N LEU A 150 -9.94 10.91 -40.67
CA LEU A 150 -8.89 9.95 -41.04
C LEU A 150 -9.43 8.55 -41.37
N GLY A 151 -10.72 8.28 -41.18
CA GLY A 151 -11.37 7.03 -41.58
C GLY A 151 -11.60 6.02 -40.47
N LEU A 152 -11.43 6.39 -39.20
CA LEU A 152 -11.75 5.52 -38.06
C LEU A 152 -13.24 5.58 -37.77
N GLY A 153 -13.85 4.44 -37.47
CA GLY A 153 -15.21 4.33 -36.96
C GLY A 153 -15.30 4.46 -35.43
N HIS A 154 -16.47 4.17 -34.85
CA HIS A 154 -16.60 3.97 -33.41
C HIS A 154 -16.26 2.53 -33.00
N MET A 155 -16.00 2.32 -31.70
CA MET A 155 -15.70 0.99 -31.14
C MET A 155 -16.94 0.08 -30.98
N GLY A 156 -18.14 0.63 -31.22
CA GLY A 156 -19.39 -0.10 -31.31
C GLY A 156 -20.36 0.52 -32.31
N PRO A 157 -21.54 -0.08 -32.55
CA PRO A 157 -22.51 0.37 -33.54
C PRO A 157 -23.38 1.54 -33.03
N TYR A 158 -22.84 2.37 -32.14
CA TYR A 158 -23.48 3.57 -31.60
C TYR A 158 -23.07 4.81 -32.39
N ASP A 159 -23.93 5.82 -32.44
CA ASP A 159 -23.74 7.04 -33.25
C ASP A 159 -24.54 8.23 -32.66
N GLY A 160 -24.32 8.54 -31.38
CA GLY A 160 -24.97 9.68 -30.70
C GLY A 160 -25.10 9.52 -29.17
N GLY A 161 -25.69 10.52 -28.52
CA GLY A 161 -25.88 10.52 -27.07
C GLY A 161 -26.83 9.42 -26.58
N GLY A 162 -26.57 8.90 -25.37
CA GLY A 162 -27.39 7.86 -24.72
C GLY A 162 -26.83 6.44 -24.80
N THR A 163 -25.60 6.28 -25.30
CA THR A 163 -24.85 5.01 -25.27
C THR A 163 -24.56 4.54 -23.85
N SER A 164 -24.66 3.24 -23.63
CA SER A 164 -24.30 2.55 -22.40
C SER A 164 -23.28 1.44 -22.67
N TYR A 165 -22.70 0.87 -21.62
CA TYR A 165 -21.82 -0.29 -21.74
C TYR A 165 -22.49 -1.48 -22.45
N ASP A 166 -23.81 -1.63 -22.32
CA ASP A 166 -24.57 -2.71 -22.97
C ASP A 166 -24.61 -2.58 -24.51
N ASP A 167 -24.26 -1.41 -25.05
CA ASP A 167 -24.20 -1.15 -26.49
C ASP A 167 -22.82 -1.44 -27.11
N ALA A 168 -21.82 -1.79 -26.29
CA ALA A 168 -20.48 -2.14 -26.76
C ALA A 168 -20.44 -3.53 -27.43
N ILE A 169 -19.47 -3.70 -28.34
CA ILE A 169 -19.17 -5.01 -28.95
C ILE A 169 -18.16 -5.79 -28.11
N PHE A 170 -17.14 -5.09 -27.62
CA PHE A 170 -16.05 -5.69 -26.85
C PHE A 170 -16.21 -5.33 -25.37
N THR A 171 -15.91 -6.27 -24.48
CA THR A 171 -15.96 -6.05 -23.03
C THR A 171 -14.99 -4.96 -22.61
N ASN A 172 -13.84 -4.84 -23.28
CA ASN A 172 -12.81 -3.83 -23.04
C ASN A 172 -13.00 -2.53 -23.86
N ASP A 173 -14.18 -2.28 -24.45
CA ASP A 173 -14.49 -1.00 -25.09
C ASP A 173 -14.57 0.13 -24.05
N SER A 174 -13.55 0.98 -24.01
CA SER A 174 -13.57 2.20 -23.21
C SER A 174 -12.55 3.23 -23.69
N TRP A 175 -12.67 4.45 -23.15
CA TRP A 175 -11.66 5.51 -23.25
C TRP A 175 -10.26 5.09 -22.80
N GLN A 176 -10.10 4.02 -22.00
CA GLN A 176 -8.77 3.51 -21.69
C GLN A 176 -8.04 2.99 -22.95
N LEU A 177 -8.76 2.46 -23.94
CA LEU A 177 -8.17 1.86 -25.13
C LEU A 177 -8.43 2.63 -26.43
N SER A 178 -9.48 3.47 -26.48
CA SER A 178 -9.84 4.22 -27.68
C SER A 178 -10.60 5.51 -27.38
N VAL A 179 -10.15 6.63 -27.94
CA VAL A 179 -10.87 7.91 -28.01
C VAL A 179 -12.14 7.81 -28.85
N MET A 180 -12.24 6.81 -29.73
CA MET A 180 -13.43 6.53 -30.56
C MET A 180 -14.53 5.80 -29.80
N SER A 181 -14.31 5.46 -28.52
CA SER A 181 -15.33 4.90 -27.64
C SER A 181 -16.24 5.99 -27.07
N TYR A 182 -17.51 5.66 -26.84
CA TYR A 182 -18.44 6.53 -26.09
C TYR A 182 -18.53 6.14 -24.60
N ILE A 183 -17.77 5.13 -24.18
CA ILE A 183 -17.79 4.59 -22.82
C ILE A 183 -16.50 5.05 -22.13
N TRP A 184 -16.62 5.95 -21.15
CA TRP A 184 -15.47 6.35 -20.34
C TRP A 184 -15.02 5.23 -19.39
N GLN A 185 -13.82 5.34 -18.85
CA GLN A 185 -13.14 4.29 -18.08
C GLN A 185 -14.03 3.69 -16.99
N THR A 186 -14.63 4.55 -16.14
CA THR A 186 -15.46 4.11 -15.01
C THR A 186 -16.89 3.69 -15.38
N ALA A 187 -17.34 3.93 -16.62
CA ALA A 187 -18.60 3.39 -17.12
C ALA A 187 -18.49 1.94 -17.59
N ASN A 188 -17.27 1.44 -17.83
CA ASN A 188 -17.02 0.06 -18.19
C ASN A 188 -16.67 -0.78 -16.95
N PRO A 189 -17.51 -1.74 -16.53
CA PRO A 189 -17.28 -2.51 -15.30
C PRO A 189 -16.12 -3.51 -15.38
N THR A 190 -15.53 -3.72 -16.57
CA THR A 190 -14.37 -4.61 -16.75
C THR A 190 -13.04 -3.87 -16.78
N VAL A 191 -13.09 -2.54 -16.81
CA VAL A 191 -11.92 -1.66 -16.85
C VAL A 191 -11.63 -1.16 -15.44
N THR A 192 -10.39 -1.35 -15.00
CA THR A 192 -9.91 -0.82 -13.73
C THR A 192 -9.08 0.44 -14.02
N ALA A 193 -9.75 1.58 -14.10
CA ALA A 193 -9.11 2.88 -14.27
C ALA A 193 -9.97 4.03 -13.72
N SER A 194 -9.30 5.12 -13.35
CA SER A 194 -9.96 6.38 -12.99
C SER A 194 -10.65 7.01 -14.20
N TYR A 195 -11.69 7.80 -13.94
CA TYR A 195 -12.21 8.71 -14.97
C TYR A 195 -11.12 9.72 -15.31
N ALA A 196 -10.79 9.86 -16.58
CA ALA A 196 -9.79 10.80 -17.06
C ALA A 196 -10.08 11.24 -18.50
N GLU A 197 -9.84 12.52 -18.78
CA GLU A 197 -9.93 13.07 -20.13
C GLU A 197 -8.70 12.67 -20.94
N LEU A 198 -8.90 12.32 -22.21
CA LEU A 198 -7.85 11.82 -23.08
C LEU A 198 -7.13 12.97 -23.77
N VAL A 199 -5.80 13.00 -23.64
CA VAL A 199 -4.96 14.01 -24.29
C VAL A 199 -4.23 13.49 -25.53
N THR A 200 -4.29 12.19 -25.82
CA THR A 200 -3.73 11.57 -27.03
C THR A 200 -4.75 10.62 -27.67
N PRO A 201 -4.56 10.22 -28.94
CA PRO A 201 -5.07 8.94 -29.42
C PRO A 201 -4.62 7.82 -28.46
N MET A 202 -5.49 6.86 -28.22
CA MET A 202 -5.22 5.74 -27.31
C MET A 202 -4.77 4.50 -28.10
N THR A 203 -4.38 3.43 -27.39
CA THR A 203 -3.71 2.26 -27.98
C THR A 203 -4.33 1.74 -29.27
N VAL A 204 -5.65 1.55 -29.31
CA VAL A 204 -6.32 0.99 -30.50
C VAL A 204 -6.45 2.02 -31.63
N ASP A 205 -6.58 3.30 -31.28
CA ASP A 205 -6.63 4.41 -32.24
C ASP A 205 -5.31 4.52 -32.99
N ILE A 206 -4.20 4.46 -32.24
CA ILE A 206 -2.84 4.49 -32.79
C ILE A 206 -2.66 3.31 -33.76
N LEU A 207 -2.98 2.09 -33.35
CA LEU A 207 -2.90 0.91 -34.22
C LEU A 207 -3.75 1.06 -35.49
N ALA A 208 -4.93 1.69 -35.39
CA ALA A 208 -5.83 1.90 -36.52
C ALA A 208 -5.27 2.95 -37.49
N ALA A 209 -4.78 4.07 -36.99
CA ALA A 209 -4.14 5.10 -37.81
C ALA A 209 -2.87 4.56 -38.47
N GLN A 210 -2.02 3.82 -37.75
CA GLN A 210 -0.82 3.20 -38.30
C GLN A 210 -1.14 2.15 -39.37
N ALA A 211 -2.26 1.43 -39.26
CA ALA A 211 -2.70 0.50 -40.29
C ALA A 211 -3.14 1.20 -41.58
N LEU A 212 -3.63 2.44 -41.48
CA LEU A 212 -4.06 3.25 -42.63
C LEU A 212 -2.90 4.04 -43.25
N TYR A 213 -2.01 4.59 -42.43
CA TYR A 213 -1.06 5.62 -42.84
C TYR A 213 0.41 5.26 -42.63
N GLY A 214 0.71 4.21 -41.85
CA GLY A 214 2.07 3.90 -41.40
C GLY A 214 2.38 4.52 -40.04
N ALA A 215 3.45 4.03 -39.41
CA ALA A 215 3.88 4.48 -38.09
C ALA A 215 4.78 5.72 -38.18
N SER A 216 4.59 6.68 -37.28
CA SER A 216 5.39 7.89 -37.23
C SER A 216 6.85 7.60 -36.89
N THR A 217 7.76 8.45 -37.38
CA THR A 217 9.20 8.43 -37.06
C THR A 217 9.65 9.68 -36.30
N GLU A 218 8.72 10.52 -35.83
CA GLU A 218 9.05 11.78 -35.12
C GLU A 218 9.85 11.52 -33.83
N THR A 219 9.60 10.38 -33.18
CA THR A 219 10.24 9.92 -31.96
C THR A 219 11.25 8.80 -32.24
N ALA A 220 12.12 8.99 -33.24
CA ALA A 220 13.12 7.98 -33.65
C ALA A 220 14.53 8.19 -33.03
N GLY A 221 14.67 9.13 -32.11
CA GLY A 221 15.86 9.29 -31.29
C GLY A 221 15.46 9.71 -29.88
N ASP A 222 16.44 9.81 -28.98
CA ASP A 222 16.26 9.96 -27.54
C ASP A 222 15.19 11.00 -27.14
N THR A 223 14.13 10.51 -26.48
CA THR A 223 13.00 11.30 -26.02
C THR A 223 12.90 11.35 -24.49
N VAL A 224 12.35 12.46 -23.96
CA VAL A 224 11.99 12.59 -22.55
C VAL A 224 10.50 12.92 -22.45
N TRP A 225 9.76 12.03 -21.79
CA TRP A 225 8.33 12.11 -21.53
C TRP A 225 8.11 12.55 -20.07
N GLY A 226 7.96 13.86 -19.85
CA GLY A 226 7.78 14.42 -18.51
C GLY A 226 8.67 15.63 -18.23
N ALA A 227 9.29 15.71 -17.05
CA ALA A 227 10.15 16.81 -16.67
C ALA A 227 11.29 17.02 -17.67
N GLY A 228 11.54 18.27 -18.09
CA GLY A 228 12.56 18.56 -19.10
C GLY A 228 12.28 17.95 -20.48
N SER A 229 11.00 17.73 -20.82
CA SER A 229 10.58 17.04 -22.03
C SER A 229 11.26 17.51 -23.31
N THR A 230 11.60 16.56 -24.18
CA THR A 230 12.13 16.82 -25.53
C THR A 230 11.07 16.69 -26.63
N VAL A 231 9.85 16.24 -26.30
CA VAL A 231 8.73 16.21 -27.25
C VAL A 231 8.09 17.58 -27.35
N ASP A 232 7.80 18.02 -28.58
CA ASP A 232 7.23 19.34 -28.86
C ASP A 232 5.68 19.32 -28.85
N GLY A 233 5.07 20.48 -29.11
CA GLY A 233 3.63 20.58 -29.39
C GLY A 233 2.75 20.36 -28.16
N LEU A 234 1.75 19.48 -28.30
CA LEU A 234 0.74 19.21 -27.27
C LEU A 234 1.37 18.66 -25.99
N LEU A 235 2.14 17.57 -26.10
CA LEU A 235 2.72 16.90 -24.93
C LEU A 235 3.86 17.71 -24.31
N GLY A 236 4.68 18.40 -25.11
CA GLY A 236 5.67 19.34 -24.56
C GLY A 236 5.02 20.47 -23.75
N THR A 237 3.88 21.01 -24.22
CA THR A 237 3.13 22.02 -23.47
C THR A 237 2.54 21.45 -22.18
N LEU A 238 2.01 20.22 -22.24
CA LEU A 238 1.45 19.53 -21.08
C LEU A 238 2.53 19.27 -20.02
N PHE A 239 3.63 18.63 -20.38
CA PHE A 239 4.69 18.27 -19.45
C PHE A 239 5.36 19.49 -18.85
N ALA A 240 5.60 20.55 -19.64
CA ALA A 240 6.14 21.80 -19.10
C ALA A 240 5.24 22.40 -18.02
N ALA A 241 3.92 22.31 -18.17
CA ALA A 241 2.96 22.81 -17.19
C ALA A 241 2.86 21.92 -15.94
N LEU A 242 3.00 20.59 -16.09
CA LEU A 242 2.94 19.63 -14.98
C LEU A 242 4.23 19.62 -14.14
N TYR A 243 5.39 19.65 -14.79
CA TYR A 243 6.66 19.29 -14.16
C TYR A 243 7.71 20.42 -14.15
N ASP A 244 7.66 21.36 -15.09
CA ASP A 244 8.72 22.38 -15.25
C ASP A 244 8.32 23.79 -14.78
N GLY A 245 7.17 23.93 -14.11
CA GLY A 245 6.64 25.23 -13.67
C GLY A 245 6.24 26.14 -14.85
N GLY A 246 5.94 25.55 -16.01
CA GLY A 246 5.42 26.21 -17.19
C GLY A 246 4.03 26.82 -16.97
N PRO A 247 3.53 27.60 -17.94
CA PRO A 247 2.25 28.29 -17.81
C PRO A 247 1.07 27.30 -17.80
N GLY A 248 0.56 26.97 -16.62
CA GLY A 248 -0.62 26.09 -16.44
C GLY A 248 -1.96 26.68 -16.91
N ALA A 249 -1.97 27.80 -17.65
CA ALA A 249 -3.20 28.38 -18.18
C ALA A 249 -3.84 27.51 -19.29
N ASP A 250 -2.99 26.76 -20.01
CA ASP A 250 -3.38 25.92 -21.13
C ASP A 250 -3.70 24.48 -20.72
N VAL A 251 -3.56 24.12 -19.44
CA VAL A 251 -3.81 22.76 -18.92
C VAL A 251 -4.94 22.78 -17.88
N ALA A 252 -5.84 21.81 -17.97
CA ALA A 252 -6.93 21.62 -17.03
C ALA A 252 -6.43 20.95 -15.74
N SER A 253 -7.07 21.23 -14.61
CA SER A 253 -6.74 20.62 -13.31
C SER A 253 -7.41 19.26 -13.06
N GLY A 254 -7.98 18.64 -14.11
CA GLY A 254 -8.65 17.35 -14.03
C GLY A 254 -7.70 16.16 -14.23
N ALA A 255 -8.24 14.96 -14.06
CA ALA A 255 -7.52 13.72 -14.37
C ALA A 255 -7.26 13.60 -15.87
N LEU A 256 -6.04 13.24 -16.24
CA LEU A 256 -5.60 13.09 -17.62
C LEU A 256 -5.19 11.65 -17.88
N ALA A 257 -5.49 11.14 -19.07
CA ALA A 257 -5.01 9.87 -19.55
C ALA A 257 -4.38 9.99 -20.94
N MET A 258 -3.34 9.17 -21.17
CA MET A 258 -2.57 9.19 -22.41
C MET A 258 -1.96 7.82 -22.72
N THR A 259 -1.60 7.63 -23.99
CA THR A 259 -0.76 6.53 -24.46
C THR A 259 0.53 7.08 -25.08
N ILE A 260 1.69 6.61 -24.61
CA ILE A 260 2.99 6.92 -25.19
C ILE A 260 3.26 5.99 -26.37
N TYR A 261 3.68 6.57 -27.51
CA TYR A 261 4.22 5.87 -28.65
C TYR A 261 5.62 6.43 -28.94
N ASP A 262 6.59 5.54 -29.09
CA ASP A 262 7.96 5.89 -29.42
C ASP A 262 8.44 4.97 -30.57
N HIS A 263 9.29 5.50 -31.46
CA HIS A 263 9.82 4.78 -32.62
C HIS A 263 11.27 4.30 -32.43
N GLY A 264 11.89 4.65 -31.32
CA GLY A 264 13.19 4.16 -30.86
C GLY A 264 14.11 5.30 -30.47
N GLY A 265 15.15 4.97 -29.73
CA GLY A 265 16.02 5.94 -29.10
C GLY A 265 16.56 5.33 -27.83
N HIS A 266 17.06 6.18 -26.94
CA HIS A 266 17.12 5.88 -25.52
C HIS A 266 16.17 6.86 -24.82
N ASP A 267 15.07 6.33 -24.31
CA ASP A 267 13.89 7.12 -23.98
C ASP A 267 13.62 7.07 -22.48
N THR A 268 13.18 8.20 -21.93
CA THR A 268 12.97 8.37 -20.49
C THR A 268 11.55 8.83 -20.19
N ILE A 269 10.89 8.20 -19.22
CA ILE A 269 9.76 8.81 -18.51
C ILE A 269 10.29 9.48 -17.25
N ASP A 270 10.17 10.80 -17.16
CA ASP A 270 10.66 11.58 -16.01
C ASP A 270 9.48 12.26 -15.31
N VAL A 271 9.05 11.70 -14.18
CA VAL A 271 8.02 12.27 -13.31
C VAL A 271 8.60 12.66 -11.94
N SER A 272 9.92 12.84 -11.87
CA SER A 272 10.65 13.12 -10.63
C SER A 272 10.21 14.35 -9.83
N PRO A 273 9.59 15.39 -10.42
CA PRO A 273 9.05 16.49 -9.62
C PRO A 273 7.78 16.14 -8.83
N SER A 274 7.19 14.97 -9.06
CA SER A 274 5.98 14.54 -8.36
C SER A 274 6.24 14.23 -6.89
N ASN A 275 5.23 14.41 -6.05
CA ASN A 275 5.27 14.00 -4.63
C ASN A 275 4.14 13.00 -4.33
N VAL A 276 3.59 12.38 -5.38
CA VAL A 276 2.49 11.43 -5.30
C VAL A 276 3.02 10.06 -5.66
N ALA A 277 2.61 9.05 -4.91
CA ALA A 277 2.92 7.66 -5.20
C ALA A 277 2.49 7.27 -6.63
N GLN A 278 3.45 6.74 -7.39
CA GLN A 278 3.32 6.27 -8.76
C GLN A 278 3.33 4.74 -8.79
N ARG A 279 2.69 4.15 -9.81
CA ARG A 279 2.92 2.74 -10.15
C ARG A 279 3.10 2.65 -11.65
N ILE A 280 4.35 2.70 -12.09
CA ILE A 280 4.68 2.79 -13.51
C ILE A 280 5.42 1.52 -13.94
N THR A 281 4.89 0.90 -14.99
CA THR A 281 5.56 -0.20 -15.69
C THR A 281 5.96 0.26 -17.09
N LEU A 282 7.19 -0.08 -17.48
CA LEU A 282 7.74 0.13 -18.82
C LEU A 282 7.36 -1.01 -19.79
N VAL A 283 6.61 -2.02 -19.33
CA VAL A 283 6.12 -3.11 -20.17
C VAL A 283 4.98 -2.62 -21.06
N GLY A 284 5.24 -2.55 -22.36
CA GLY A 284 4.25 -2.11 -23.36
C GLY A 284 2.91 -2.86 -23.29
N GLY A 285 1.81 -2.11 -23.32
CA GLY A 285 0.44 -2.61 -23.25
C GLY A 285 -0.10 -2.80 -21.83
N GLN A 286 0.72 -2.63 -20.79
CA GLN A 286 0.24 -2.62 -19.41
C GLN A 286 -0.13 -1.21 -18.96
N ALA A 287 -1.14 -1.12 -18.10
CA ALA A 287 -1.61 0.14 -17.56
C ALA A 287 -0.79 0.55 -16.33
N SER A 288 -0.41 1.82 -16.29
CA SER A 288 0.32 2.48 -15.21
C SER A 288 -0.59 3.47 -14.48
N ASN A 289 -0.27 3.74 -13.21
CA ASN A 289 -0.91 4.74 -12.37
C ASN A 289 0.00 5.96 -12.31
N LEU A 290 -0.53 7.11 -12.72
CA LEU A 290 0.20 8.36 -12.81
C LEU A 290 -0.54 9.47 -12.06
N GLU A 291 0.17 10.23 -11.21
CA GLU A 291 -0.34 11.41 -10.49
C GLU A 291 -1.58 11.12 -9.63
N GLY A 292 -1.61 9.96 -8.96
CA GLY A 292 -2.70 9.56 -8.06
C GLY A 292 -3.94 9.00 -8.77
N TYR A 293 -3.88 8.77 -10.08
CA TYR A 293 -4.94 8.13 -10.85
C TYR A 293 -4.57 6.69 -11.23
N THR A 294 -5.59 5.84 -11.38
CA THR A 294 -5.40 4.43 -11.74
C THR A 294 -5.52 4.25 -13.25
N GLY A 295 -4.56 3.55 -13.85
CA GLY A 295 -4.63 3.07 -15.23
C GLY A 295 -4.75 4.15 -16.29
N ASN A 296 -4.20 5.34 -16.02
CA ASN A 296 -4.30 6.52 -16.88
C ASN A 296 -3.07 6.74 -17.78
N LEU A 297 -1.99 5.99 -17.58
CA LEU A 297 -0.84 5.97 -18.49
C LEU A 297 -0.72 4.60 -19.15
N LEU A 298 -0.57 4.58 -20.47
CA LEU A 298 -0.25 3.39 -21.26
C LEU A 298 1.00 3.64 -22.09
N ILE A 299 1.77 2.58 -22.34
CA ILE A 299 2.83 2.56 -23.34
C ILE A 299 2.39 1.62 -24.46
N MET A 300 2.53 2.03 -25.73
CA MET A 300 2.15 1.20 -26.86
C MET A 300 2.90 -0.14 -26.86
N PRO A 301 2.24 -1.28 -27.16
CA PRO A 301 2.96 -2.52 -27.41
C PRO A 301 3.96 -2.36 -28.56
N GLY A 302 5.24 -2.65 -28.28
CA GLY A 302 6.34 -2.50 -29.24
C GLY A 302 7.12 -1.19 -29.10
N THR A 303 6.62 -0.22 -28.33
CA THR A 303 7.44 0.87 -27.80
C THR A 303 8.36 0.32 -26.71
N VAL A 304 9.63 0.70 -26.74
CA VAL A 304 10.60 0.43 -25.68
C VAL A 304 10.94 1.78 -25.05
N ILE A 305 10.91 1.84 -23.73
CA ILE A 305 11.39 2.97 -22.92
C ILE A 305 12.45 2.39 -22.00
N GLU A 306 13.62 3.00 -21.96
CA GLU A 306 14.78 2.51 -21.22
C GLU A 306 14.81 3.05 -19.79
N ASP A 307 14.40 4.31 -19.58
CA ASP A 307 14.56 4.97 -18.28
C ASP A 307 13.23 5.39 -17.65
N LEU A 308 13.17 5.29 -16.32
CA LEU A 308 12.04 5.76 -15.52
C LEU A 308 12.53 6.44 -14.24
N PHE A 309 12.22 7.73 -14.11
CA PHE A 309 12.54 8.53 -12.93
C PHE A 309 11.26 8.96 -12.20
N THR A 310 11.15 8.63 -10.92
CA THR A 310 10.02 9.00 -10.07
C THR A 310 10.45 9.90 -8.91
N GLY A 311 9.51 10.21 -8.01
CA GLY A 311 9.52 11.43 -7.22
C GLY A 311 9.70 11.19 -5.73
N ALA A 312 8.99 11.97 -4.91
CA ALA A 312 9.03 11.83 -3.44
C ALA A 312 7.92 10.92 -2.87
N GLY A 313 7.20 10.21 -3.73
CA GLY A 313 6.12 9.29 -3.34
C GLY A 313 6.68 7.90 -3.04
N ASN A 314 5.89 7.05 -2.39
CA ASN A 314 6.23 5.63 -2.29
C ASN A 314 5.85 4.96 -3.63
N ASP A 315 6.83 4.86 -4.51
CA ASP A 315 6.69 4.57 -5.92
C ASP A 315 6.95 3.07 -6.20
N ALA A 316 6.26 2.52 -7.20
CA ALA A 316 6.46 1.16 -7.69
C ALA A 316 6.86 1.19 -9.16
N LEU A 317 8.13 0.86 -9.43
CA LEU A 317 8.75 0.92 -10.75
C LEU A 317 8.98 -0.50 -11.28
N THR A 318 8.58 -0.73 -12.52
CA THR A 318 8.83 -2.00 -13.21
C THR A 318 9.42 -1.71 -14.59
N GLY A 319 10.63 -2.18 -14.86
CA GLY A 319 11.26 -2.10 -16.17
C GLY A 319 10.65 -3.09 -17.17
N ASN A 320 11.39 -3.42 -18.22
CA ASN A 320 10.98 -4.28 -19.33
C ASN A 320 12.09 -5.29 -19.69
N ASP A 321 12.24 -5.61 -20.98
CA ASP A 321 13.24 -6.59 -21.46
C ASP A 321 14.55 -5.91 -21.93
N ALA A 322 14.64 -4.58 -21.83
CA ALA A 322 15.82 -3.78 -22.15
C ALA A 322 16.65 -3.52 -20.91
N ASP A 323 17.91 -3.10 -21.10
CA ASP A 323 18.75 -2.61 -20.00
C ASP A 323 18.14 -1.27 -19.49
N ASN A 324 17.46 -1.28 -18.35
CA ASN A 324 16.73 -0.13 -17.83
C ASN A 324 17.52 0.68 -16.79
N LEU A 325 17.29 2.00 -16.72
CA LEU A 325 17.66 2.83 -15.57
C LEU A 325 16.40 3.26 -14.81
N LEU A 326 16.21 2.70 -13.62
CA LEU A 326 15.10 3.02 -12.73
C LEU A 326 15.64 3.83 -11.55
N ASP A 327 15.18 5.08 -11.39
CA ASP A 327 15.53 5.97 -10.27
C ASP A 327 14.24 6.35 -9.53
N ALA A 328 14.07 5.81 -8.32
CA ALA A 328 12.81 5.94 -7.59
C ALA A 328 12.69 7.27 -6.82
N GLY A 329 13.83 7.86 -6.44
CA GLY A 329 13.91 9.19 -5.86
C GLY A 329 13.88 9.18 -4.34
N ALA A 330 12.79 9.62 -3.74
CA ALA A 330 12.62 9.62 -2.29
C ALA A 330 11.29 8.97 -1.93
N GLY A 331 11.22 8.31 -0.78
CA GLY A 331 10.05 7.52 -0.43
C GLY A 331 10.49 6.10 -0.10
N ASN A 332 9.53 5.25 0.24
CA ASN A 332 9.80 3.82 0.40
C ASN A 332 9.34 3.12 -0.87
N ASP A 333 10.29 2.83 -1.75
CA ASP A 333 10.01 2.47 -3.13
C ASP A 333 10.18 0.98 -3.40
N THR A 334 9.54 0.49 -4.46
CA THR A 334 9.70 -0.89 -4.93
C THR A 334 10.14 -0.90 -6.38
N LEU A 335 11.29 -1.53 -6.65
CA LEU A 335 11.91 -1.58 -7.97
C LEU A 335 11.96 -3.02 -8.48
N THR A 336 11.59 -3.23 -9.75
CA THR A 336 11.75 -4.50 -10.46
C THR A 336 12.35 -4.21 -11.83
N GLY A 337 13.60 -4.62 -12.06
CA GLY A 337 14.30 -4.36 -13.32
C GLY A 337 13.62 -5.04 -14.52
N GLY A 338 13.38 -6.35 -14.40
CA GLY A 338 12.83 -7.14 -15.49
C GLY A 338 13.90 -8.06 -16.04
N ALA A 339 14.04 -8.12 -17.37
CA ALA A 339 15.13 -8.81 -18.03
C ALA A 339 16.05 -7.76 -18.66
N GLY A 340 17.36 -7.99 -18.61
CA GLY A 340 18.33 -6.98 -19.02
C GLY A 340 19.44 -6.86 -18.01
N ASN A 341 20.37 -5.93 -18.23
CA ASN A 341 21.31 -5.49 -17.21
C ASN A 341 20.83 -4.14 -16.70
N ASP A 342 20.04 -4.16 -15.64
CA ASP A 342 19.34 -2.99 -15.18
C ASP A 342 20.18 -2.20 -14.18
N THR A 343 19.88 -0.91 -14.04
CA THR A 343 20.36 -0.08 -12.95
C THR A 343 19.16 0.35 -12.11
N LEU A 344 19.13 -0.11 -10.86
CA LEU A 344 18.06 0.14 -9.90
C LEU A 344 18.59 1.08 -8.80
N ILE A 345 18.04 2.28 -8.71
CA ILE A 345 18.41 3.30 -7.73
C ILE A 345 17.17 3.57 -6.87
N GLY A 346 17.17 3.14 -5.60
CA GLY A 346 16.05 3.40 -4.69
C GLY A 346 16.04 4.87 -4.26
N GLY A 347 17.16 5.33 -3.69
CA GLY A 347 17.38 6.73 -3.39
C GLY A 347 17.35 6.99 -1.90
N THR A 348 16.40 7.78 -1.40
CA THR A 348 16.26 8.02 0.05
C THR A 348 14.95 7.47 0.59
N GLY A 349 15.03 6.69 1.66
CA GLY A 349 13.90 6.05 2.33
C GLY A 349 14.26 4.59 2.54
N ASN A 350 13.26 3.74 2.77
CA ASN A 350 13.46 2.30 2.90
C ASN A 350 12.98 1.63 1.61
N ASP A 351 13.91 1.34 0.72
CA ASP A 351 13.67 0.89 -0.64
C ASP A 351 13.87 -0.61 -0.82
N ARG A 352 13.10 -1.19 -1.74
CA ARG A 352 13.07 -2.65 -1.97
C ARG A 352 13.25 -3.00 -3.45
N ALA A 353 14.32 -3.70 -3.77
CA ALA A 353 14.53 -4.29 -5.11
C ALA A 353 14.04 -5.75 -5.15
N VAL A 354 13.40 -6.14 -6.25
CA VAL A 354 12.65 -7.39 -6.34
C VAL A 354 13.05 -8.20 -7.57
N TRP A 355 13.27 -9.50 -7.36
CA TRP A 355 13.46 -10.48 -8.43
C TRP A 355 12.53 -11.67 -8.28
N ASP A 356 11.87 -12.06 -9.38
CA ASP A 356 10.98 -13.24 -9.45
C ASP A 356 11.77 -14.55 -9.62
N VAL A 357 12.78 -14.75 -8.78
CA VAL A 357 13.62 -15.95 -8.72
C VAL A 357 13.86 -16.37 -7.27
N GLN A 358 14.31 -17.61 -7.06
CA GLN A 358 14.84 -18.01 -5.74
C GLN A 358 16.19 -17.33 -5.49
N GLN A 359 16.48 -16.96 -4.25
CA GLN A 359 17.75 -16.36 -3.84
C GLN A 359 18.97 -17.20 -4.30
N SER A 360 18.86 -18.52 -4.26
CA SER A 360 19.92 -19.45 -4.72
C SER A 360 20.29 -19.34 -6.21
N ALA A 361 19.49 -18.63 -7.02
CA ALA A 361 19.77 -18.35 -8.42
C ALA A 361 20.58 -17.05 -8.63
N ALA A 362 20.70 -16.21 -7.61
CA ALA A 362 21.39 -14.93 -7.67
C ALA A 362 22.80 -15.00 -7.08
N THR A 363 23.71 -14.19 -7.63
CA THR A 363 25.00 -13.87 -7.02
C THR A 363 25.05 -12.39 -6.73
N ILE A 364 25.19 -12.01 -5.46
CA ILE A 364 25.27 -10.61 -5.05
C ILE A 364 26.72 -10.27 -4.68
N THR A 365 27.25 -9.17 -5.21
CA THR A 365 28.60 -8.72 -4.91
C THR A 365 28.63 -7.20 -4.72
N VAL A 366 29.29 -6.73 -3.67
CA VAL A 366 29.47 -5.29 -3.43
C VAL A 366 30.30 -4.66 -4.57
N SER A 367 29.82 -3.54 -5.11
CA SER A 367 30.49 -2.79 -6.16
C SER A 367 30.32 -1.28 -5.95
N GLY A 368 31.33 -0.64 -5.37
CA GLY A 368 31.28 0.80 -5.09
C GLY A 368 30.34 1.09 -3.90
N SER A 369 29.36 1.98 -4.11
CA SER A 369 28.29 2.29 -3.16
C SER A 369 27.08 1.37 -3.26
N GLY A 370 27.04 0.48 -4.25
CA GLY A 370 25.94 -0.44 -4.47
C GLY A 370 26.38 -1.90 -4.61
N PHE A 371 25.55 -2.69 -5.27
CA PHE A 371 25.68 -4.13 -5.44
C PHE A 371 25.53 -4.51 -6.92
N LEU A 372 26.24 -5.53 -7.36
CA LEU A 372 25.98 -6.24 -8.61
C LEU A 372 25.20 -7.52 -8.28
N VAL A 373 24.00 -7.65 -8.82
CA VAL A 373 23.13 -8.82 -8.68
C VAL A 373 23.12 -9.58 -10.00
N GLY A 374 23.80 -10.72 -10.04
CA GLY A 374 23.88 -11.56 -11.22
C GLY A 374 22.83 -12.67 -11.21
N ILE A 375 21.98 -12.75 -12.24
CA ILE A 375 20.99 -13.81 -12.44
C ILE A 375 21.22 -14.46 -13.81
N GLY A 376 21.76 -15.68 -13.81
CA GLY A 376 22.08 -16.38 -15.06
C GLY A 376 23.16 -15.66 -15.89
N ALA A 377 22.75 -14.99 -16.96
CA ALA A 377 23.64 -14.22 -17.84
C ALA A 377 23.48 -12.69 -17.70
N GLU A 378 22.50 -12.26 -16.93
CA GLU A 378 22.13 -10.86 -16.66
C GLU A 378 22.83 -10.38 -15.39
N THR A 379 23.09 -9.10 -15.28
CA THR A 379 23.72 -8.48 -14.11
C THR A 379 23.17 -7.08 -13.89
N ASP A 380 22.40 -6.94 -12.82
CA ASP A 380 21.84 -5.65 -12.41
C ASP A 380 22.81 -4.93 -11.47
N TYR A 381 22.84 -3.61 -11.56
CA TYR A 381 23.47 -2.74 -10.58
C TYR A 381 22.40 -2.12 -9.69
N VAL A 382 22.57 -2.23 -8.37
CA VAL A 382 21.57 -1.80 -7.38
C VAL A 382 22.23 -0.86 -6.38
N GLU A 383 21.66 0.31 -6.16
CA GLU A 383 22.20 1.34 -5.27
C GLU A 383 21.09 2.03 -4.46
N GLY A 384 21.36 2.37 -3.20
CA GLY A 384 20.37 3.02 -2.32
C GLY A 384 19.11 2.17 -2.15
N VAL A 385 19.29 0.88 -1.87
CA VAL A 385 18.22 -0.09 -1.61
C VAL A 385 18.58 -0.85 -0.34
N GLU A 386 17.65 -0.88 0.60
CA GLU A 386 17.80 -1.50 1.91
C GLU A 386 17.47 -3.00 1.86
N THR A 387 16.47 -3.40 1.07
CA THR A 387 16.00 -4.79 1.05
C THR A 387 16.06 -5.41 -0.36
N PHE A 388 16.71 -6.57 -0.46
CA PHE A 388 16.78 -7.42 -1.66
C PHE A 388 15.79 -8.57 -1.54
N ALA A 389 14.74 -8.59 -2.35
CA ALA A 389 13.68 -9.57 -2.24
C ALA A 389 13.64 -10.61 -3.36
N PHE A 390 13.46 -11.87 -2.95
CA PHE A 390 13.37 -13.06 -3.78
C PHE A 390 12.08 -13.83 -3.49
N LEU A 391 11.80 -14.89 -4.26
CA LEU A 391 10.62 -15.75 -4.06
C LEU A 391 10.61 -16.51 -2.72
N ASP A 392 11.78 -16.72 -2.12
CA ASP A 392 11.99 -17.54 -0.91
C ASP A 392 12.44 -16.74 0.32
N GLY A 393 12.45 -15.41 0.25
CA GLY A 393 12.79 -14.51 1.37
C GLY A 393 13.40 -13.19 0.91
N SER A 394 13.82 -12.37 1.87
CA SER A 394 14.61 -11.15 1.66
C SER A 394 16.00 -11.28 2.25
N LEU A 395 16.89 -10.39 1.82
CA LEU A 395 18.16 -10.07 2.46
C LEU A 395 18.21 -8.58 2.71
N GLU A 396 18.75 -8.16 3.83
CA GLU A 396 19.05 -6.76 4.05
C GLU A 396 20.41 -6.41 3.43
N ALA A 397 20.50 -5.21 2.86
CA ALA A 397 21.70 -4.70 2.22
C ALA A 397 22.87 -4.64 3.21
N ALA A 398 22.59 -4.34 4.48
CA ALA A 398 23.57 -4.34 5.56
C ALA A 398 24.29 -5.69 5.69
N ASP A 399 23.56 -6.80 5.56
CA ASP A 399 24.12 -8.16 5.67
C ASP A 399 25.06 -8.53 4.52
N LEU A 400 24.93 -7.82 3.39
CA LEU A 400 25.68 -8.06 2.17
C LEU A 400 27.00 -7.28 2.13
N VAL A 401 27.22 -6.34 3.06
CA VAL A 401 28.42 -5.51 3.13
C VAL A 401 29.41 -6.07 4.15
N GLY A 402 30.40 -6.82 3.69
CA GLY A 402 31.50 -7.31 4.55
C GLY A 402 31.93 -8.72 4.19
N THR A 403 33.13 -9.13 4.62
CA THR A 403 33.52 -10.55 4.52
C THR A 403 33.35 -11.20 5.87
N PRO A 404 32.63 -12.33 5.97
CA PRO A 404 32.41 -12.94 7.27
C PRO A 404 33.72 -13.18 8.02
N SER A 405 33.85 -12.58 9.20
CA SER A 405 35.07 -12.65 9.99
C SER A 405 34.83 -13.45 11.27
N THR A 406 35.92 -13.92 11.88
CA THR A 406 35.84 -14.67 13.13
C THR A 406 36.88 -14.11 14.10
N VAL A 407 36.40 -13.57 15.20
CA VAL A 407 37.21 -12.96 16.26
C VAL A 407 37.12 -13.85 17.49
N THR A 408 38.27 -14.31 17.99
CA THR A 408 38.32 -15.22 19.15
C THR A 408 39.17 -14.61 20.25
N GLY A 409 38.63 -14.60 21.46
CA GLY A 409 39.28 -14.23 22.69
C GLY A 409 40.13 -15.35 23.29
N THR A 410 40.36 -15.24 24.58
CA THR A 410 41.19 -16.08 25.43
C THR A 410 40.43 -16.47 26.70
N ASP A 411 41.04 -17.22 27.61
CA ASP A 411 40.41 -17.59 28.89
C ASP A 411 40.41 -16.45 29.94
N GLY A 412 40.59 -15.19 29.55
CA GLY A 412 40.52 -14.07 30.47
C GLY A 412 39.97 -12.82 29.79
N ASN A 413 39.62 -11.82 30.60
CA ASN A 413 38.88 -10.64 30.17
C ASN A 413 39.43 -9.96 28.90
N ASP A 414 38.67 -10.06 27.82
CA ASP A 414 39.00 -9.57 26.49
C ASP A 414 38.10 -8.41 26.05
N ILE A 415 38.57 -7.68 25.04
CA ILE A 415 37.79 -6.65 24.33
C ILE A 415 37.86 -7.05 22.86
N LEU A 416 36.74 -7.54 22.32
CA LEU A 416 36.60 -8.00 20.95
C LEU A 416 35.66 -7.04 20.21
N THR A 417 36.00 -6.76 18.96
CA THR A 417 35.17 -5.92 18.09
C THR A 417 35.18 -6.52 16.69
N GLY A 418 34.01 -6.62 16.07
CA GLY A 418 33.82 -7.02 14.68
C GLY A 418 34.30 -5.97 13.67
N GLU A 419 33.93 -6.20 12.42
CA GLU A 419 34.00 -5.32 11.28
C GLU A 419 32.56 -4.89 10.90
N SER A 420 32.36 -4.26 9.73
CA SER A 420 31.04 -3.71 9.36
C SER A 420 30.11 -4.72 8.67
N GLY A 421 30.37 -6.02 8.81
CA GLY A 421 29.54 -7.05 8.21
C GLY A 421 29.57 -8.32 9.04
N PRO A 422 28.88 -9.40 8.62
CA PRO A 422 28.57 -10.52 9.50
C PRO A 422 29.77 -11.17 10.19
N ASP A 423 29.83 -11.15 11.50
CA ASP A 423 30.96 -11.64 12.28
C ASP A 423 30.58 -12.76 13.25
N ALA A 424 31.58 -13.56 13.63
CA ALA A 424 31.47 -14.52 14.73
C ALA A 424 32.47 -14.17 15.84
N LEU A 425 31.97 -13.71 17.00
CA LEU A 425 32.78 -13.33 18.16
C LEU A 425 32.67 -14.39 19.26
N TYR A 426 33.80 -14.80 19.85
CA TYR A 426 33.86 -15.78 20.94
C TYR A 426 34.72 -15.27 22.11
N GLY A 427 34.10 -15.00 23.28
CA GLY A 427 34.77 -14.55 24.51
C GLY A 427 35.51 -15.67 25.26
N TYR A 428 34.83 -16.80 25.46
CA TYR A 428 35.28 -17.99 26.21
C TYR A 428 35.15 -17.89 27.73
N LEU A 429 36.22 -17.59 28.46
CA LEU A 429 36.19 -17.46 29.92
C LEU A 429 36.66 -16.04 30.27
N GLY A 430 36.14 -15.49 31.35
CA GLY A 430 36.52 -14.14 31.77
C GLY A 430 35.33 -13.21 31.69
N ASN A 431 35.51 -11.96 32.07
CA ASN A 431 34.49 -10.94 31.89
C ASN A 431 34.88 -10.13 30.66
N ASP A 432 34.20 -10.40 29.56
CA ASP A 432 34.56 -9.95 28.22
C ASP A 432 33.66 -8.79 27.76
N PHE A 433 34.17 -7.99 26.83
CA PHE A 433 33.39 -7.00 26.09
C PHE A 433 33.43 -7.36 24.60
N LEU A 434 32.29 -7.67 24.01
CA LEU A 434 32.14 -8.07 22.61
C LEU A 434 31.22 -7.06 21.92
N ASP A 435 31.63 -6.54 20.77
CA ASP A 435 30.92 -5.51 20.01
C ASP A 435 30.87 -5.90 18.53
N GLY A 436 29.69 -6.28 18.04
CA GLY A 436 29.45 -6.77 16.68
C GLY A 436 29.74 -5.73 15.61
N LEU A 437 29.11 -4.56 15.74
CA LEU A 437 29.17 -3.38 14.86
C LEU A 437 28.02 -3.25 13.86
N GLU A 438 28.23 -3.50 12.58
CA GLU A 438 27.16 -3.47 11.58
C GLU A 438 27.14 -4.86 10.93
N GLY A 439 25.96 -5.30 10.51
CA GLY A 439 25.74 -6.62 9.91
C GLY A 439 25.27 -7.65 10.93
N SER A 440 24.63 -8.71 10.43
CA SER A 440 24.16 -9.83 11.26
C SER A 440 25.29 -10.63 11.90
N ASP A 441 25.51 -10.44 13.19
CA ASP A 441 26.58 -11.04 13.94
C ASP A 441 26.13 -12.25 14.76
N THR A 442 27.09 -13.11 15.10
CA THR A 442 26.91 -14.16 16.10
C THR A 442 27.91 -13.97 17.23
N ILE A 443 27.41 -13.69 18.42
CA ILE A 443 28.23 -13.32 19.59
C ILE A 443 28.06 -14.36 20.69
N TYR A 444 29.17 -14.92 21.18
CA TYR A 444 29.21 -15.84 22.32
C TYR A 444 30.06 -15.27 23.45
N GLY A 445 29.45 -14.88 24.57
CA GLY A 445 30.15 -14.44 25.79
C GLY A 445 30.93 -15.59 26.43
N GLY A 446 30.21 -16.57 26.99
CA GLY A 446 30.79 -17.82 27.47
C GLY A 446 30.64 -18.02 28.98
N GLN A 447 31.72 -17.87 29.75
CA GLN A 447 31.66 -17.90 31.21
C GLN A 447 32.26 -16.62 31.79
N GLY A 448 31.56 -16.03 32.73
CA GLY A 448 31.95 -14.80 33.40
C GLY A 448 30.92 -13.73 33.12
N ASN A 449 31.13 -12.53 33.64
CA ASN A 449 30.14 -11.47 33.47
C ASN A 449 30.50 -10.65 32.23
N ASP A 450 29.81 -10.90 31.14
CA ASP A 450 30.13 -10.35 29.83
C ASP A 450 29.27 -9.13 29.48
N SER A 451 29.76 -8.32 28.55
CA SER A 451 29.02 -7.19 27.96
C SER A 451 29.02 -7.36 26.45
N LEU A 452 27.85 -7.64 25.90
CA LEU A 452 27.65 -8.05 24.51
C LEU A 452 26.79 -7.01 23.80
N LEU A 453 27.31 -6.47 22.69
CA LEU A 453 26.61 -5.49 21.85
C LEU A 453 26.46 -6.08 20.44
N GLY A 454 25.22 -6.25 19.98
CA GLY A 454 24.92 -6.64 18.60
C GLY A 454 25.16 -5.47 17.65
N ARG A 455 24.36 -4.41 17.87
CA ARG A 455 24.24 -3.14 17.13
C ARG A 455 23.29 -3.21 15.95
N ALA A 456 23.75 -3.06 14.72
CA ALA A 456 22.85 -2.91 13.57
C ALA A 456 22.91 -4.18 12.73
N GLY A 457 21.75 -4.76 12.42
CA GLY A 457 21.63 -6.02 11.71
C GLY A 457 21.02 -7.09 12.60
N ASN A 458 20.52 -8.17 11.98
CA ASN A 458 19.81 -9.22 12.71
C ASN A 458 20.82 -10.16 13.42
N ASP A 459 21.00 -9.97 14.72
CA ASP A 459 22.05 -10.56 15.52
C ASP A 459 21.61 -11.82 16.29
N VAL A 460 22.59 -12.68 16.58
CA VAL A 460 22.40 -13.86 17.44
C VAL A 460 23.38 -13.82 18.60
N VAL A 461 22.90 -13.51 19.80
CA VAL A 461 23.74 -13.28 20.98
C VAL A 461 23.48 -14.31 22.09
N TYR A 462 24.56 -14.93 22.58
CA TYR A 462 24.52 -15.87 23.70
C TYR A 462 25.40 -15.33 24.85
N GLY A 463 24.80 -15.00 25.99
CA GLY A 463 25.48 -14.59 27.23
C GLY A 463 26.34 -15.73 27.78
N GLY A 464 25.68 -16.81 28.21
CA GLY A 464 26.33 -18.04 28.62
C GLY A 464 26.14 -18.34 30.10
N ASN A 465 27.17 -18.12 30.93
CA ASN A 465 27.08 -18.35 32.36
C ASN A 465 27.58 -17.13 33.11
N ASN A 466 27.00 -16.91 34.29
CA ASN A 466 27.16 -15.73 35.14
C ASN A 466 26.33 -14.55 34.62
N HIS A 467 26.54 -13.35 35.18
CA HIS A 467 25.66 -12.20 34.94
C HIS A 467 26.13 -11.45 33.72
N ASP A 468 25.37 -11.54 32.64
CA ASP A 468 25.68 -10.97 31.34
C ASP A 468 24.80 -9.75 31.05
N ASN A 469 25.33 -8.81 30.27
CA ASN A 469 24.61 -7.63 29.82
C ASN A 469 24.61 -7.57 28.29
N ILE A 470 23.46 -7.85 27.68
CA ILE A 470 23.20 -7.94 26.25
C ILE A 470 22.40 -6.71 25.80
N ALA A 471 22.87 -6.02 24.75
CA ALA A 471 22.12 -4.97 24.08
C ALA A 471 22.19 -5.17 22.56
N LEU A 472 21.03 -5.36 21.92
CA LEU A 472 20.94 -5.78 20.52
C LEU A 472 20.87 -4.57 19.59
N HIS A 473 20.01 -3.58 19.87
CA HIS A 473 19.84 -2.34 19.12
C HIS A 473 18.92 -2.45 17.88
N GLU A 474 19.41 -2.30 16.65
CA GLU A 474 18.56 -2.25 15.44
C GLU A 474 18.61 -3.61 14.72
N GLY A 475 17.48 -4.29 14.57
CA GLY A 475 17.42 -5.58 13.87
C GLY A 475 16.34 -6.49 14.45
N ASP A 476 15.89 -7.49 13.68
CA ASP A 476 15.09 -8.58 14.24
C ASP A 476 16.06 -9.59 14.89
N ASP A 477 16.25 -9.50 16.20
CA ASP A 477 17.36 -10.14 16.90
C ASP A 477 16.98 -11.40 17.71
N TYR A 478 17.98 -12.21 18.04
CA TYR A 478 17.86 -13.34 18.95
C TYR A 478 18.87 -13.22 20.10
N ALA A 479 18.40 -13.32 21.34
CA ALA A 479 19.27 -13.32 22.52
C ALA A 479 18.93 -14.42 23.54
N GLU A 480 19.98 -15.05 24.09
CA GLU A 480 19.90 -15.99 25.21
C GLU A 480 20.84 -15.55 26.34
N GLY A 481 20.29 -15.22 27.52
CA GLY A 481 21.07 -14.90 28.73
C GLY A 481 21.85 -16.11 29.23
N GLY A 482 21.13 -17.18 29.56
CA GLY A 482 21.69 -18.48 29.90
C GLY A 482 21.59 -18.79 31.39
N LEU A 483 22.73 -19.08 32.05
CA LEU A 483 22.74 -19.30 33.50
C LEU A 483 23.22 -18.04 34.20
N GLY A 484 22.39 -17.31 34.91
CA GLY A 484 22.85 -16.02 35.37
C GLY A 484 21.79 -15.20 36.05
N ASN A 485 22.02 -13.91 36.08
CA ASN A 485 20.98 -12.95 36.42
C ASN A 485 21.18 -11.88 35.36
N ASP A 486 20.66 -12.07 34.18
CA ASP A 486 21.12 -11.40 32.98
C ASP A 486 20.30 -10.15 32.72
N SER A 487 20.88 -9.22 31.96
CA SER A 487 20.20 -8.01 31.50
C SER A 487 20.17 -8.04 29.98
N ILE A 488 18.98 -8.08 29.38
CA ILE A 488 18.79 -8.17 27.93
C ILE A 488 17.94 -6.99 27.47
N GLY A 489 18.38 -6.28 26.43
CA GLY A 489 17.60 -5.22 25.77
C GLY A 489 17.58 -5.41 24.26
N GLY A 490 16.39 -5.55 23.68
CA GLY A 490 16.14 -5.67 22.24
C GLY A 490 16.37 -4.35 21.50
N SER A 491 15.52 -3.36 21.79
CA SER A 491 15.48 -2.00 21.22
C SER A 491 14.57 -1.84 20.01
N ASP A 492 15.05 -1.90 18.77
CA ASP A 492 14.22 -1.68 17.57
C ASP A 492 14.21 -2.96 16.72
N GLY A 493 13.04 -3.56 16.50
CA GLY A 493 12.88 -4.78 15.69
C GLY A 493 12.05 -5.83 16.42
N ASN A 494 11.64 -6.89 15.72
CA ASN A 494 10.82 -7.95 16.32
C ASN A 494 11.73 -9.00 16.95
N ASP A 495 12.02 -8.87 18.24
CA ASP A 495 13.06 -9.63 18.90
C ASP A 495 12.57 -10.93 19.54
N SER A 496 13.48 -11.90 19.65
CA SER A 496 13.28 -13.15 20.38
C SER A 496 14.27 -13.25 21.55
N LEU A 497 13.78 -12.94 22.76
CA LEU A 497 14.60 -12.76 23.96
C LEU A 497 14.34 -13.87 24.99
N TYR A 498 15.39 -14.54 25.43
CA TYR A 498 15.33 -15.65 26.39
C TYR A 498 16.23 -15.41 27.60
N GLY A 499 15.68 -15.29 28.81
CA GLY A 499 16.46 -15.18 30.05
C GLY A 499 17.08 -16.52 30.46
N ASN A 500 16.22 -17.54 30.57
CA ASN A 500 16.50 -18.93 30.95
C ASN A 500 16.54 -19.20 32.46
N SER A 501 17.69 -19.05 33.12
CA SER A 501 17.80 -19.46 34.53
C SER A 501 18.45 -18.39 35.38
N GLY A 502 17.78 -18.08 36.48
CA GLY A 502 18.16 -17.08 37.46
C GLY A 502 17.44 -15.77 37.18
N ASN A 503 17.66 -14.77 38.04
CA ASN A 503 16.77 -13.61 38.08
C ASN A 503 17.17 -12.56 37.02
N ASP A 504 16.45 -12.56 35.91
CA ASP A 504 16.76 -11.83 34.70
C ASP A 504 15.97 -10.51 34.60
N VAL A 505 16.50 -9.56 33.82
CA VAL A 505 15.85 -8.30 33.48
C VAL A 505 15.84 -8.15 31.96
N ILE A 506 14.65 -8.16 31.36
CA ILE A 506 14.48 -8.18 29.90
C ILE A 506 13.59 -7.01 29.45
N GLY A 507 14.01 -6.30 28.41
CA GLY A 507 13.18 -5.31 27.72
C GLY A 507 13.17 -5.59 26.22
N GLY A 508 11.98 -5.73 25.64
CA GLY A 508 11.77 -5.87 24.18
C GLY A 508 12.17 -4.59 23.47
N GLY A 509 11.38 -3.54 23.57
CA GLY A 509 11.73 -2.22 23.03
C GLY A 509 10.62 -1.63 22.20
N ASN A 510 10.83 -1.55 20.89
CA ASN A 510 9.89 -1.14 19.87
C ASN A 510 9.67 -2.31 18.90
N ASP A 511 8.49 -2.34 18.28
CA ASP A 511 8.00 -3.40 17.39
C ASP A 511 7.56 -4.67 18.17
N ASP A 512 7.04 -5.69 17.47
CA ASP A 512 6.32 -6.80 18.11
C ASP A 512 7.32 -7.86 18.65
N ASP A 513 7.50 -7.93 19.96
CA ASP A 513 8.53 -8.76 20.60
C ASP A 513 8.03 -10.09 21.18
N TYR A 514 8.91 -11.08 21.23
CA TYR A 514 8.73 -12.33 21.97
C TYR A 514 9.75 -12.46 23.10
N ILE A 515 9.26 -12.51 24.34
CA ILE A 515 10.05 -12.62 25.56
C ILE A 515 9.68 -13.88 26.34
N ASP A 516 10.67 -14.71 26.64
CA ASP A 516 10.60 -15.83 27.58
C ASP A 516 11.61 -15.59 28.71
N ALA A 517 11.10 -15.22 29.88
CA ALA A 517 11.93 -14.87 31.03
C ALA A 517 12.63 -16.13 31.61
N GLY A 518 11.87 -17.20 31.83
CA GLY A 518 12.42 -18.53 32.04
C GLY A 518 12.14 -19.07 33.45
N ALA A 519 13.16 -19.17 34.29
CA ALA A 519 13.01 -19.74 35.63
C ALA A 519 13.70 -18.86 36.66
N ASP A 520 13.15 -18.85 37.86
CA ASP A 520 13.46 -17.95 38.98
C ASP A 520 12.68 -16.62 38.90
N GLN A 521 13.10 -15.56 39.60
CA GLN A 521 12.27 -14.35 39.73
C GLN A 521 12.72 -13.27 38.75
N ASP A 522 11.94 -13.05 37.72
CA ASP A 522 12.31 -12.24 36.58
C ASP A 522 11.54 -10.92 36.50
N ALA A 523 12.11 -9.98 35.74
CA ALA A 523 11.45 -8.73 35.40
C ALA A 523 11.51 -8.50 33.88
N ALA A 524 10.37 -8.54 33.21
CA ALA A 524 10.29 -8.38 31.76
C ALA A 524 9.29 -7.30 31.34
N SER A 525 9.59 -6.59 30.25
CA SER A 525 8.69 -5.61 29.62
C SER A 525 8.75 -5.76 28.11
N GLY A 526 7.59 -5.86 27.45
CA GLY A 526 7.44 -5.85 25.98
C GLY A 526 7.91 -4.51 25.40
N GLY A 527 7.17 -3.43 25.66
CA GLY A 527 7.57 -2.09 25.25
C GLY A 527 6.52 -1.45 24.34
N TRP A 528 6.88 -1.13 23.11
CA TRP A 528 5.96 -0.67 22.08
C TRP A 528 5.78 -1.76 21.05
N GLY A 529 4.59 -2.28 20.86
CA GLY A 529 4.39 -3.42 19.97
C GLY A 529 3.21 -4.25 20.45
N ASN A 530 2.83 -5.28 19.71
CA ASN A 530 1.93 -6.31 20.21
C ASN A 530 2.81 -7.47 20.69
N ASP A 531 3.16 -7.42 21.97
CA ASP A 531 4.23 -8.24 22.50
C ASP A 531 3.69 -9.54 23.09
N THR A 532 4.54 -10.56 23.18
CA THR A 532 4.29 -11.78 23.96
C THR A 532 5.34 -11.90 25.05
N VAL A 533 4.92 -11.86 26.31
CA VAL A 533 5.81 -11.91 27.49
C VAL A 533 5.43 -13.10 28.38
N LEU A 534 6.36 -14.04 28.57
CA LEU A 534 6.16 -15.26 29.35
C LEU A 534 7.11 -15.28 30.57
N GLY A 535 6.55 -15.41 31.78
CA GLY A 535 7.29 -15.53 33.05
C GLY A 535 7.83 -16.94 33.30
N ASN A 536 7.00 -17.96 33.05
CA ASN A 536 7.30 -19.38 33.27
C ASN A 536 7.36 -19.78 34.76
N ASP A 537 8.51 -20.17 35.33
CA ASP A 537 8.58 -20.64 36.73
C ASP A 537 9.19 -19.54 37.63
N GLY A 538 8.42 -18.83 38.45
CA GLY A 538 8.96 -17.65 39.14
C GLY A 538 8.00 -16.90 40.03
N ASP A 539 8.47 -15.93 40.83
CA ASP A 539 7.57 -14.87 41.31
C ASP A 539 7.94 -13.63 40.47
N ASP A 540 7.28 -13.46 39.32
CA ASP A 540 7.73 -12.58 38.24
C ASP A 540 7.07 -11.20 38.24
N THR A 541 7.71 -10.25 37.56
CA THR A 541 7.16 -8.91 37.30
C THR A 541 7.17 -8.63 35.80
N LEU A 542 6.02 -8.72 35.16
CA LEU A 542 5.86 -8.69 33.72
C LEU A 542 4.99 -7.50 33.28
N ALA A 543 5.31 -6.89 32.13
CA ALA A 543 4.50 -5.82 31.54
C ALA A 543 4.46 -5.91 30.01
N GLY A 544 3.28 -5.74 29.40
CA GLY A 544 3.13 -5.54 27.95
C GLY A 544 3.58 -4.13 27.53
N SER A 545 3.03 -3.11 28.22
CA SER A 545 3.23 -1.67 28.02
C SER A 545 2.35 -1.01 26.96
N TYR A 546 2.74 -0.94 25.68
CA TYR A 546 1.99 -0.23 24.64
C TYR A 546 1.70 -1.15 23.47
N GLY A 547 0.42 -1.40 23.20
CA GLY A 547 -0.06 -2.21 22.08
C GLY A 547 -0.98 -3.32 22.60
N ASN A 548 -1.32 -4.30 21.78
CA ASN A 548 -2.24 -5.37 22.21
C ASN A 548 -1.41 -6.59 22.62
N ASP A 549 -1.13 -6.70 23.92
CA ASP A 549 -0.10 -7.60 24.42
C ASP A 549 -0.68 -8.92 24.93
N THR A 550 0.16 -9.96 24.96
CA THR A 550 -0.10 -11.22 25.65
C THR A 550 0.93 -11.40 26.76
N VAL A 551 0.48 -11.44 28.02
CA VAL A 551 1.35 -11.59 29.19
C VAL A 551 0.91 -12.81 30.00
N ASP A 552 1.81 -13.77 30.21
CA ASP A 552 1.56 -15.02 30.94
C ASP A 552 2.57 -15.16 32.10
N GLY A 553 2.09 -15.22 33.33
CA GLY A 553 2.91 -15.36 34.54
C GLY A 553 3.49 -16.77 34.70
N GLY A 554 2.71 -17.80 34.37
CA GLY A 554 3.13 -19.19 34.52
C GLY A 554 2.89 -19.73 35.93
N THR A 555 3.93 -19.98 36.72
CA THR A 555 3.82 -20.53 38.08
C THR A 555 4.58 -19.72 39.10
N GLY A 556 3.97 -19.51 40.25
CA GLY A 556 4.44 -18.70 41.36
C GLY A 556 3.58 -17.44 41.48
N ASN A 557 3.98 -16.46 42.29
CA ASN A 557 3.11 -15.31 42.62
C ASN A 557 3.54 -14.09 41.81
N ASP A 558 2.83 -13.84 40.72
CA ASP A 558 3.29 -12.94 39.68
C ASP A 558 2.62 -11.57 39.75
N PHE A 559 3.30 -10.55 39.21
CA PHE A 559 2.75 -9.22 38.99
C PHE A 559 2.74 -8.91 37.49
N LEU A 560 1.54 -8.78 36.91
CA LEU A 560 1.34 -8.59 35.48
C LEU A 560 0.70 -7.23 35.20
N GLY A 561 1.25 -6.51 34.21
CA GLY A 561 0.69 -5.28 33.66
C GLY A 561 0.38 -5.42 32.16
N GLY A 562 -0.83 -5.04 31.72
CA GLY A 562 -1.16 -4.92 30.29
C GLY A 562 -0.59 -3.63 29.73
N GLY A 563 -1.16 -2.50 30.11
CA GLY A 563 -0.72 -1.16 29.75
C GLY A 563 -1.78 -0.43 28.93
N GLU A 564 -1.45 -0.03 27.70
CA GLU A 564 -2.35 0.63 26.76
C GLU A 564 -2.62 -0.29 25.57
N GLY A 565 -3.87 -0.67 25.33
CA GLY A 565 -4.28 -1.53 24.21
C GLY A 565 -5.19 -2.65 24.69
N GLN A 566 -5.58 -3.57 23.80
CA GLN A 566 -6.45 -4.70 24.20
C GLN A 566 -5.58 -5.89 24.58
N ASP A 567 -5.40 -6.10 25.88
CA ASP A 567 -4.41 -7.04 26.39
C ASP A 567 -5.03 -8.37 26.84
N LEU A 568 -4.22 -9.43 26.78
CA LEU A 568 -4.50 -10.74 27.35
C LEU A 568 -3.52 -11.03 28.48
N LEU A 569 -4.02 -11.09 29.71
CA LEU A 569 -3.23 -11.42 30.90
C LEU A 569 -3.65 -12.77 31.47
N GLN A 570 -2.69 -13.64 31.72
CA GLN A 570 -2.86 -14.94 32.39
C GLN A 570 -1.93 -15.03 33.61
N GLY A 571 -2.49 -15.18 34.81
CA GLY A 571 -1.71 -15.32 36.05
C GLY A 571 -1.08 -16.70 36.14
N GLY A 572 -1.91 -17.74 36.04
CA GLY A 572 -1.45 -19.13 36.04
C GLY A 572 -1.56 -19.75 37.42
N ALA A 573 -0.48 -20.29 37.95
CA ALA A 573 -0.51 -21.01 39.22
C ALA A 573 0.19 -20.24 40.34
N GLY A 574 -0.57 -19.55 41.20
CA GLY A 574 -0.05 -18.95 42.42
C GLY A 574 -0.97 -17.89 42.98
N HIS A 575 -0.45 -16.77 43.44
CA HIS A 575 -1.28 -15.70 44.01
C HIS A 575 -0.92 -14.42 43.29
N ASP A 576 -1.62 -14.20 42.19
CA ASP A 576 -1.17 -13.28 41.15
C ASP A 576 -1.86 -11.92 41.28
N ALA A 577 -1.18 -10.89 40.78
CA ALA A 577 -1.69 -9.54 40.73
C ALA A 577 -1.65 -9.02 39.29
N LEU A 578 -2.81 -9.03 38.64
CA LEU A 578 -3.01 -8.63 37.25
C LEU A 578 -3.63 -7.23 37.20
N GLY A 579 -3.04 -6.33 36.43
CA GLY A 579 -3.58 -5.01 36.13
C GLY A 579 -3.52 -4.72 34.63
N ALA A 580 -4.66 -4.75 33.94
CA ALA A 580 -4.66 -4.66 32.49
C ALA A 580 -4.50 -3.23 31.96
N GLY A 581 -5.15 -2.22 32.54
CA GLY A 581 -4.82 -0.82 32.23
C GLY A 581 -5.89 -0.14 31.38
N ASN A 582 -5.53 0.38 30.21
CA ASN A 582 -6.49 1.02 29.30
C ASN A 582 -6.74 0.12 28.10
N GLY A 583 -8.00 -0.19 27.83
CA GLY A 583 -8.40 -1.02 26.70
C GLY A 583 -9.55 -1.94 27.07
N ASN A 584 -9.93 -2.81 26.14
CA ASN A 584 -10.92 -3.84 26.43
C ASN A 584 -10.16 -5.15 26.62
N ASP A 585 -9.89 -5.48 27.88
CA ASP A 585 -8.87 -6.47 28.22
C ASP A 585 -9.48 -7.82 28.59
N THR A 586 -8.66 -8.87 28.54
CA THR A 586 -9.02 -10.21 29.03
C THR A 586 -8.04 -10.65 30.10
N LEU A 587 -8.55 -10.90 31.31
CA LEU A 587 -7.76 -11.33 32.47
C LEU A 587 -8.20 -12.71 32.96
N GLN A 588 -7.25 -13.59 33.22
CA GLN A 588 -7.47 -14.92 33.80
C GLN A 588 -6.50 -15.12 34.98
N GLY A 589 -7.00 -15.27 36.20
CA GLY A 589 -6.17 -15.59 37.37
C GLY A 589 -5.69 -17.04 37.38
N GLU A 590 -6.59 -17.95 37.01
CA GLU A 590 -6.40 -19.41 36.98
C GLU A 590 -6.41 -20.08 38.35
N SER A 591 -5.29 -20.32 39.03
CA SER A 591 -5.31 -21.05 40.31
C SER A 591 -4.61 -20.31 41.43
N GLY A 592 -5.38 -20.04 42.48
CA GLY A 592 -4.95 -19.47 43.75
C GLY A 592 -5.72 -18.19 44.07
N ASN A 593 -5.24 -17.37 45.00
CA ASN A 593 -6.02 -16.21 45.46
C ASN A 593 -5.51 -14.97 44.74
N ASP A 594 -6.15 -14.62 43.63
CA ASP A 594 -5.64 -13.64 42.69
C ASP A 594 -6.30 -12.27 42.88
N PHE A 595 -5.58 -11.23 42.47
CA PHE A 595 -6.09 -9.88 42.36
C PHE A 595 -6.12 -9.49 40.89
N LEU A 596 -7.31 -9.28 40.34
CA LEU A 596 -7.50 -8.85 38.97
C LEU A 596 -8.08 -7.43 38.95
N GLY A 597 -7.42 -6.53 38.23
CA GLY A 597 -7.89 -5.17 37.95
C GLY A 597 -7.97 -4.93 36.44
N GLY A 598 -9.17 -4.74 35.91
CA GLY A 598 -9.39 -4.46 34.48
C GLY A 598 -8.85 -3.08 34.11
N GLY A 599 -9.37 -2.03 34.72
CA GLY A 599 -8.88 -0.68 34.54
C GLY A 599 -9.91 0.17 33.80
N ALA A 600 -9.61 0.60 32.58
CA ALA A 600 -10.49 1.44 31.78
C ALA A 600 -10.83 0.79 30.44
N GLY A 601 -12.11 0.52 30.22
CA GLY A 601 -12.67 -0.07 29.01
C GLY A 601 -13.60 -1.22 29.39
N ASP A 602 -14.15 -1.93 28.40
CA ASP A 602 -15.10 -3.00 28.67
C ASP A 602 -14.33 -4.33 28.83
N ASP A 603 -14.07 -4.75 30.06
CA ASP A 603 -13.15 -5.85 30.37
C ASP A 603 -13.84 -7.22 30.56
N LEU A 604 -13.12 -8.30 30.26
CA LEU A 604 -13.50 -9.68 30.56
C LEU A 604 -12.54 -10.28 31.61
N MET A 605 -13.08 -10.67 32.77
CA MET A 605 -12.27 -11.17 33.88
C MET A 605 -12.78 -12.51 34.40
N ILE A 606 -11.86 -13.45 34.58
CA ILE A 606 -12.11 -14.77 35.16
C ILE A 606 -11.12 -14.97 36.31
N GLY A 607 -11.62 -15.09 37.55
CA GLY A 607 -10.81 -15.36 38.74
C GLY A 607 -10.15 -16.72 38.63
N GLY A 608 -10.93 -17.79 38.74
CA GLY A 608 -10.44 -19.15 38.55
C GLY A 608 -10.76 -20.03 39.74
N GLY A 609 -9.75 -20.67 40.33
CA GLY A 609 -9.92 -21.47 41.53
C GLY A 609 -9.31 -20.78 42.74
N ASP A 610 -9.89 -21.03 43.93
CA ASP A 610 -9.59 -20.36 45.21
C ASP A 610 -10.26 -18.97 45.32
N ASN A 611 -9.82 -18.08 46.20
CA ASN A 611 -10.61 -16.89 46.55
C ASN A 611 -10.03 -15.63 45.92
N ASP A 612 -10.72 -15.11 44.91
CA ASP A 612 -10.21 -14.04 44.08
C ASP A 612 -10.79 -12.68 44.44
N THR A 613 -10.08 -11.61 44.05
CA THR A 613 -10.57 -10.24 44.12
C THR A 613 -10.59 -9.63 42.72
N LEU A 614 -11.79 -9.36 42.20
CA LEU A 614 -11.99 -8.82 40.87
C LEU A 614 -12.49 -7.37 40.96
N ASN A 615 -11.80 -6.44 40.29
CA ASN A 615 -12.17 -5.04 40.17
C ASN A 615 -12.16 -4.63 38.69
N GLY A 616 -13.34 -4.58 38.06
CA GLY A 616 -13.49 -4.21 36.65
C GLY A 616 -12.94 -2.82 36.35
N GLY A 617 -13.34 -1.81 37.13
CA GLY A 617 -12.80 -0.46 37.01
C GLY A 617 -13.83 0.49 36.42
N THR A 618 -13.53 1.11 35.29
CA THR A 618 -14.47 1.97 34.55
C THR A 618 -14.76 1.34 33.20
N GLY A 619 -16.03 1.19 32.86
CA GLY A 619 -16.45 0.52 31.64
C GLY A 619 -17.68 -0.33 31.90
N ASN A 620 -17.98 -1.25 30.99
CA ASN A 620 -19.01 -2.26 31.19
C ASN A 620 -18.34 -3.63 31.25
N ASP A 621 -18.04 -4.08 32.46
CA ASP A 621 -17.17 -5.21 32.68
C ASP A 621 -17.96 -6.51 32.83
N THR A 622 -17.36 -7.63 32.44
CA THR A 622 -17.89 -8.98 32.67
C THR A 622 -16.95 -9.74 33.59
N LEU A 623 -17.44 -10.08 34.78
CA LEU A 623 -16.68 -10.67 35.87
C LEU A 623 -17.21 -12.09 36.16
N THR A 624 -16.31 -13.05 36.28
CA THR A 624 -16.61 -14.45 36.63
C THR A 624 -15.66 -14.86 37.76
N GLY A 625 -16.19 -15.22 38.93
CA GLY A 625 -15.37 -15.63 40.08
C GLY A 625 -14.83 -17.05 39.92
N SER A 626 -15.68 -17.96 39.43
CA SER A 626 -15.48 -19.40 39.30
C SER A 626 -15.53 -20.17 40.63
N GLU A 627 -14.50 -20.92 41.01
CA GLU A 627 -14.52 -21.77 42.22
C GLU A 627 -13.92 -21.02 43.40
N GLY A 628 -14.73 -20.46 44.31
CA GLY A 628 -14.13 -19.63 45.34
C GLY A 628 -15.10 -19.05 46.36
N ALA A 629 -14.55 -18.22 47.24
CA ALA A 629 -15.30 -17.21 47.97
C ALA A 629 -14.78 -15.84 47.51
N ASP A 630 -15.36 -15.35 46.42
CA ASP A 630 -14.77 -14.27 45.65
C ASP A 630 -15.25 -12.89 46.10
N LEU A 631 -14.43 -11.89 45.83
CA LEU A 631 -14.70 -10.49 46.14
C LEU A 631 -14.77 -9.66 44.88
N PHE A 632 -15.98 -9.27 44.49
CA PHE A 632 -16.22 -8.32 43.41
C PHE A 632 -16.19 -6.88 43.94
N VAL A 633 -15.32 -6.03 43.43
CA VAL A 633 -15.03 -4.71 43.98
C VAL A 633 -15.47 -3.61 43.01
N PHE A 634 -16.30 -2.70 43.52
CA PHE A 634 -16.77 -1.50 42.81
C PHE A 634 -16.49 -0.27 43.68
N ASN A 635 -15.26 0.24 43.61
CA ASN A 635 -14.84 1.41 44.39
C ASN A 635 -15.29 2.74 43.76
N THR A 636 -15.46 2.75 42.44
CA THR A 636 -15.93 3.90 41.65
C THR A 636 -17.27 3.54 41.04
N LEU A 637 -18.30 4.33 41.32
CA LEU A 637 -19.63 4.13 40.74
C LEU A 637 -19.89 5.21 39.70
N VAL A 638 -19.87 4.85 38.42
CA VAL A 638 -20.08 5.80 37.32
C VAL A 638 -21.49 5.66 36.77
N ASN A 639 -22.15 6.81 36.59
CA ASN A 639 -23.50 6.85 36.06
C ASN A 639 -23.53 6.49 34.57
N GLY A 640 -24.25 5.44 34.22
CA GLY A 640 -24.42 4.94 32.85
C GLY A 640 -23.62 3.67 32.54
N GLU A 641 -22.71 3.27 33.42
CA GLU A 641 -21.97 2.00 33.33
C GLU A 641 -22.82 0.83 33.83
N ARG A 642 -22.58 -0.34 33.23
CA ARG A 642 -23.21 -1.59 33.60
C ARG A 642 -22.22 -2.75 33.60
N ASP A 643 -21.99 -3.30 34.78
CA ASP A 643 -21.19 -4.51 34.95
C ASP A 643 -22.05 -5.75 35.09
N VAL A 644 -21.47 -6.91 34.75
CA VAL A 644 -22.10 -8.22 34.82
C VAL A 644 -21.23 -9.14 35.65
N ILE A 645 -21.82 -9.78 36.66
CA ILE A 645 -21.23 -10.91 37.37
C ILE A 645 -21.98 -12.18 36.95
N THR A 646 -21.27 -13.15 36.39
CA THR A 646 -21.90 -14.27 35.66
C THR A 646 -22.26 -15.46 36.56
N ASP A 647 -21.64 -15.59 37.74
CA ASP A 647 -21.69 -16.81 38.55
C ASP A 647 -21.75 -16.63 40.07
N PHE A 648 -22.08 -15.42 40.55
CA PHE A 648 -22.15 -15.07 41.97
C PHE A 648 -22.80 -16.15 42.87
N GLU A 649 -22.04 -16.73 43.81
CA GLU A 649 -22.50 -17.72 44.78
C GLU A 649 -22.87 -17.07 46.13
N ASN A 650 -24.17 -16.97 46.38
CA ASN A 650 -24.71 -16.41 47.62
C ASN A 650 -24.19 -17.14 48.88
N GLY A 651 -23.69 -16.36 49.84
CA GLY A 651 -23.17 -16.86 51.11
C GLY A 651 -21.72 -17.36 51.05
N SER A 652 -21.10 -17.35 49.86
CA SER A 652 -19.65 -17.49 49.66
C SER A 652 -19.06 -16.16 49.22
N ASP A 653 -19.58 -15.62 48.11
CA ASP A 653 -19.05 -14.43 47.46
C ASP A 653 -19.54 -13.14 48.11
N LEU A 654 -18.79 -12.06 47.89
CA LEU A 654 -19.07 -10.74 48.42
C LEU A 654 -18.93 -9.66 47.34
N ILE A 655 -19.80 -8.65 47.42
CA ILE A 655 -19.70 -7.43 46.60
C ILE A 655 -19.26 -6.26 47.49
N ARG A 656 -18.12 -5.64 47.19
CA ARG A 656 -17.68 -4.40 47.86
C ARG A 656 -18.12 -3.18 47.08
N LEU A 657 -18.83 -2.27 47.76
CA LEU A 657 -19.28 -1.00 47.20
C LEU A 657 -18.71 0.19 47.99
N GLY A 658 -17.97 1.06 47.31
CA GLY A 658 -17.37 2.25 47.90
C GLY A 658 -18.36 3.41 48.11
N GLY A 659 -18.32 4.07 49.27
CA GLY A 659 -19.05 5.33 49.49
C GLY A 659 -20.57 5.21 49.61
N VAL A 660 -21.09 3.99 49.73
CA VAL A 660 -22.53 3.71 49.83
C VAL A 660 -22.90 2.81 51.01
N SER A 661 -24.18 2.55 51.21
CA SER A 661 -24.73 1.69 52.26
C SER A 661 -25.89 0.87 51.71
N PHE A 662 -26.18 -0.28 52.31
CA PHE A 662 -27.21 -1.21 51.84
C PHE A 662 -28.59 -0.54 51.57
N ASP A 663 -29.02 0.38 52.43
CA ASP A 663 -30.31 1.08 52.28
C ASP A 663 -30.40 1.98 51.02
N MET A 664 -29.30 2.20 50.30
CA MET A 664 -29.25 3.00 49.07
C MET A 664 -29.31 2.16 47.79
N LEU A 665 -29.28 0.83 47.90
CA LEU A 665 -29.30 -0.08 46.76
C LEU A 665 -30.75 -0.30 46.29
N ASP A 666 -31.00 -0.15 44.98
CA ASP A 666 -32.24 -0.60 44.34
C ASP A 666 -32.01 -1.99 43.72
N ILE A 667 -32.48 -3.04 44.40
CA ILE A 667 -32.32 -4.42 43.98
C ILE A 667 -33.64 -4.93 43.41
N ALA A 668 -33.63 -5.39 42.15
CA ALA A 668 -34.82 -5.86 41.45
C ALA A 668 -34.54 -7.08 40.57
N ASP A 669 -35.49 -8.00 40.49
CA ASP A 669 -35.44 -9.11 39.53
C ASP A 669 -35.53 -8.58 38.09
N VAL A 670 -34.70 -9.13 37.22
CA VAL A 670 -34.69 -8.88 35.78
C VAL A 670 -34.70 -10.21 35.02
N SER A 671 -34.76 -10.16 33.69
CA SER A 671 -34.70 -11.38 32.89
C SER A 671 -33.33 -12.04 33.06
N GLY A 672 -33.28 -13.23 33.66
CA GLY A 672 -32.04 -14.02 33.79
C GLY A 672 -31.29 -13.85 35.11
N GLY A 673 -31.73 -12.95 36.01
CA GLY A 673 -31.06 -12.75 37.28
C GLY A 673 -31.56 -11.52 38.05
N ALA A 674 -30.67 -10.86 38.79
CA ALA A 674 -30.97 -9.70 39.62
C ALA A 674 -30.14 -8.48 39.20
N ARG A 675 -30.74 -7.29 39.27
CA ARG A 675 -30.05 -6.03 39.02
C ARG A 675 -29.96 -5.23 40.31
N ILE A 676 -28.75 -4.77 40.62
CA ILE A 676 -28.46 -3.79 41.67
C ILE A 676 -28.22 -2.44 40.99
N SER A 677 -29.00 -1.42 41.33
CA SER A 677 -28.78 -0.06 40.83
C SER A 677 -28.46 0.89 41.97
N VAL A 678 -27.40 1.65 41.82
CA VAL A 678 -26.97 2.64 42.81
C VAL A 678 -26.29 3.82 42.10
N MET A 679 -26.77 5.04 42.38
CA MET A 679 -26.20 6.27 41.82
C MET A 679 -26.12 6.33 40.28
N GLY A 680 -26.89 5.51 39.57
CA GLY A 680 -26.92 5.43 38.10
C GLY A 680 -25.97 4.40 37.49
N HIS A 681 -25.18 3.72 38.31
CA HIS A 681 -24.41 2.53 37.94
C HIS A 681 -25.31 1.29 38.13
N GLU A 682 -25.21 0.30 37.24
CA GLU A 682 -25.97 -0.96 37.30
C GLU A 682 -25.02 -2.16 37.41
N ILE A 683 -25.23 -3.06 38.39
CA ILE A 683 -24.55 -4.36 38.45
C ILE A 683 -25.62 -5.44 38.19
N LEU A 684 -25.38 -6.29 37.20
CA LEU A 684 -26.23 -7.42 36.87
C LEU A 684 -25.60 -8.71 37.42
N LEU A 685 -26.35 -9.44 38.23
CA LEU A 685 -25.99 -10.79 38.65
C LEU A 685 -26.78 -11.80 37.83
N GLU A 686 -26.12 -12.64 37.05
CA GLU A 686 -26.77 -13.71 36.31
C GLU A 686 -27.10 -14.89 37.24
N GLY A 687 -28.25 -15.54 37.04
CA GLY A 687 -28.64 -16.74 37.80
C GLY A 687 -29.10 -16.51 39.24
N VAL A 688 -28.88 -15.33 39.81
CA VAL A 688 -29.26 -14.97 41.20
C VAL A 688 -30.59 -14.23 41.26
N ALA A 689 -31.46 -14.57 42.21
CA ALA A 689 -32.72 -13.84 42.42
C ALA A 689 -32.56 -12.69 43.42
N ALA A 690 -33.28 -11.57 43.23
CA ALA A 690 -33.17 -10.40 44.11
C ALA A 690 -33.54 -10.69 45.58
N ALA A 691 -34.39 -11.71 45.81
CA ALA A 691 -34.80 -12.14 47.15
C ALA A 691 -33.73 -12.97 47.89
N GLU A 692 -32.68 -13.40 47.21
CA GLU A 692 -31.57 -14.16 47.80
C GLU A 692 -30.55 -13.21 48.45
N LEU A 693 -30.44 -11.98 47.96
CA LEU A 693 -29.47 -11.00 48.45
C LEU A 693 -29.93 -10.33 49.76
N ASP A 694 -29.02 -10.23 50.73
CA ASP A 694 -29.18 -9.45 51.95
C ASP A 694 -27.91 -8.65 52.30
N ALA A 695 -27.92 -7.92 53.42
CA ALA A 695 -26.82 -7.03 53.78
C ALA A 695 -25.49 -7.76 54.08
N SER A 696 -25.49 -9.08 54.24
CA SER A 696 -24.28 -9.87 54.47
C SER A 696 -23.51 -10.21 53.20
N ASP A 697 -24.14 -10.12 52.02
CA ASP A 697 -23.50 -10.29 50.71
C ASP A 697 -22.68 -9.04 50.29
N PHE A 698 -22.73 -7.96 51.08
CA PHE A 698 -22.13 -6.68 50.74
C PHE A 698 -21.12 -6.21 51.78
N LEU A 699 -20.00 -5.69 51.29
CA LEU A 699 -19.04 -4.90 52.07
C LEU A 699 -19.16 -3.43 51.69
N PHE A 700 -19.28 -2.56 52.70
CA PHE A 700 -19.32 -1.11 52.51
C PHE A 700 -18.07 -0.47 53.13
N SER A 701 -17.44 0.43 52.39
CA SER A 701 -16.26 1.18 52.83
C SER A 701 -16.44 2.69 52.71
#